data_AF-A0A8H6IVZ7-F1
#
_entry.id   AF-A0A8H6IVZ7-F1
#
_cell.length_a   1.000
_cell.length_b   1.000
_cell.length_c   1.000
_cell.angle_alpha   90.00
_cell.angle_beta   90.00
_cell.angle_gamma   90.00
#
_symmetry.space_group_name_H-M   'P 1'
#
loop_
_entity.id
_entity.type
_entity.pdbx_description
1 polymer ?
#
loop_
_entity_poly.entity_id
_entity_poly.type
_entity_poly.pdbx_seq_one_letter_code
_entity_poly.pdbx_strand_id
1 'polypeptide(L)'
;MKPSSPSFSELLNAGNEHYKQKKFIEAEAPLRKAVKLLEKAKGRDHRRTLATKFTLGLTLFELAEYERSELSLKDVAGRYKSTSGAENEKTITSKLWLARDYFEREKYAQAEKLFQEMERFTTLDTFDDTGTNLLCRGRVCLEQEKLAKAERILQRATERAERRLEQGHEQTIKSHYWLGYAHFKQNKYSDAEKRFRKVVKSGWGHLYTLKGHHWLGRTLCGQYKFTLAERSLRRAADGFQRTLGGDHHYTIESHHWLGRTLHSMNRWGEAEGSLRKAEAGIEKCLGANATPTLLNKHLLALSMLYLKKNAAEPEQLLKSPAAGLERDAGFFTVCTGKFSLGVALHRQHRQQKYAEGEQLFKEAAEGFRVEYGRYDPWTIRSYFRLGESFYHQEKYRGAESPLQEAVELSTRTLGIHDDGTLEATRLLAEVQERLSPTASAKVTETVAPPPEPTPTAESDEQPRTSPGTKDLPVRPKSTTYRPRPEPRGSFREDYTVGWICALPIELAAAEEILDDEHGEFRREREDNDENLNIRLVLMVGIGGGVPSAEADVRLGDVVVGHPHSIHGGVIQYDMGKTTPSGFARTGMLNMPPPMLLAAVARVRAHEFRGRSKFHDHLSKLEDVARFQRARAGHDILFQATYDHEGHQTCDGCRPDKQVSRPQRESTEEVDVHYGTIASGNQVMRTATERDRVSKGLGGVLCFEMQGAGLMNNFPCLMVRGICDYSDSHKNKSWQAYAAGTAAAWAKELLSVIPAADEA
;
A
#
# COMPACT_ATOMS: atom_id res chain seq x y z
N MET A 1 33.38 -38.55 62.53
CA MET A 1 32.75 -37.22 62.68
C MET A 1 31.68 -37.07 61.62
N LYS A 2 30.40 -36.95 61.99
CA LYS A 2 29.35 -36.58 61.01
C LYS A 2 29.61 -35.14 60.56
N PRO A 3 29.57 -34.81 59.26
CA PRO A 3 29.71 -33.42 58.82
C PRO A 3 28.59 -32.61 59.48
N SER A 4 28.96 -31.52 60.15
CA SER A 4 28.02 -30.57 60.76
C SER A 4 27.04 -30.10 59.69
N SER A 5 25.74 -30.22 59.95
CA SER A 5 24.71 -29.69 59.05
C SER A 5 25.03 -28.22 58.72
N PRO A 6 25.07 -27.85 57.43
CA PRO A 6 25.51 -26.52 57.02
C PRO A 6 24.64 -25.44 57.66
N SER A 7 25.28 -24.37 58.14
CA SER A 7 24.58 -23.27 58.79
C SER A 7 23.69 -22.52 57.78
N PHE A 8 22.66 -21.82 58.25
CA PHE A 8 21.83 -21.01 57.35
C PHE A 8 22.64 -19.92 56.63
N SER A 9 23.76 -19.46 57.20
CA SER A 9 24.62 -18.44 56.60
C SER A 9 25.44 -19.01 55.43
N GLU A 10 25.94 -20.24 55.57
CA GLU A 10 26.65 -20.94 54.49
C GLU A 10 25.72 -21.24 53.32
N LEU A 11 24.51 -21.75 53.60
CA LEU A 11 23.50 -22.04 52.59
C LEU A 11 23.02 -20.77 51.87
N LEU A 12 22.84 -19.67 52.61
CA LEU A 12 22.46 -18.38 52.04
C LEU A 12 23.56 -17.82 51.12
N ASN A 13 24.81 -17.86 51.57
CA ASN A 13 25.93 -17.37 50.77
C ASN A 13 26.10 -18.20 49.49
N ALA A 14 26.06 -19.53 49.59
CA ALA A 14 26.12 -20.42 48.43
C ALA A 14 24.97 -20.15 47.45
N GLY A 15 23.73 -20.06 47.96
CA GLY A 15 22.56 -19.77 47.14
C GLY A 15 22.61 -18.43 46.42
N ASN A 16 23.00 -17.35 47.13
CA ASN A 16 23.15 -16.03 46.53
C ASN A 16 24.29 -15.96 45.52
N GLU A 17 25.38 -16.68 45.75
CA GLU A 17 26.51 -16.73 44.83
C GLU A 17 26.13 -17.45 43.53
N HIS A 18 25.46 -18.61 43.63
CA HIS A 18 24.91 -19.29 42.46
C HIS A 18 23.92 -18.41 41.69
N TYR A 19 23.05 -17.69 42.39
CA TYR A 19 22.11 -16.74 41.77
C TYR A 19 22.83 -15.63 41.00
N LYS A 20 23.87 -15.01 41.59
CA LYS A 20 24.69 -13.98 40.91
C LYS A 20 25.38 -14.52 39.66
N GLN A 21 25.80 -15.78 39.69
CA GLN A 21 26.39 -16.48 38.55
C GLN A 21 25.35 -16.95 37.51
N LYS A 22 24.05 -16.63 37.69
CA LYS A 22 22.93 -17.10 36.86
C LYS A 22 22.77 -18.63 36.83
N LYS A 23 23.29 -19.32 37.85
CA LYS A 23 23.16 -20.77 38.07
C LYS A 23 21.92 -21.06 38.91
N PHE A 24 20.75 -20.85 38.31
CA PHE A 24 19.48 -20.84 39.06
C PHE A 24 19.09 -22.22 39.60
N ILE A 25 19.42 -23.29 38.88
CA ILE A 25 19.17 -24.68 39.32
C ILE A 25 19.95 -24.96 40.60
N GLU A 26 21.23 -24.57 40.63
CA GLU A 26 22.14 -24.76 41.77
C GLU A 26 21.81 -23.82 42.93
N ALA A 27 21.21 -22.66 42.67
CA ALA A 27 20.78 -21.70 43.69
C ALA A 27 19.52 -22.15 44.45
N GLU A 28 18.61 -22.89 43.81
CA GLU A 28 17.27 -23.21 44.33
C GLU A 28 17.31 -24.00 45.64
N ALA A 29 18.04 -25.12 45.67
CA ALA A 29 18.06 -26.01 46.83
C ALA A 29 18.74 -25.40 48.08
N PRO A 30 19.91 -24.71 47.98
CA PRO A 30 20.50 -23.98 49.10
C PRO A 30 19.58 -22.88 49.64
N LEU A 31 18.99 -22.06 48.77
CA LEU A 31 18.08 -20.98 49.17
C LEU A 31 16.83 -21.54 49.88
N ARG A 32 16.22 -22.59 49.34
CA ARG A 32 15.05 -23.26 49.96
C ARG A 32 15.36 -23.80 51.35
N LYS A 33 16.53 -24.42 51.54
CA LYS A 33 16.99 -24.91 52.86
C LYS A 33 17.27 -23.75 53.81
N ALA A 34 17.91 -22.67 53.34
CA ALA A 34 18.19 -21.48 54.12
C ALA A 34 16.90 -20.80 54.62
N VAL A 35 15.87 -20.68 53.77
CA VAL A 35 14.55 -20.15 54.18
C VAL A 35 13.96 -20.96 55.33
N LYS A 36 13.93 -22.30 55.23
CA LYS A 36 13.37 -23.16 56.29
C LYS A 36 14.11 -22.99 57.63
N LEU A 37 15.44 -22.92 57.60
CA LEU A 37 16.24 -22.72 58.81
C LEU A 37 16.07 -21.31 59.39
N LEU A 38 16.00 -20.28 58.55
CA LEU A 38 15.76 -18.90 58.96
C LEU A 38 14.35 -18.70 59.55
N GLU A 39 13.32 -19.31 58.96
CA GLU A 39 11.96 -19.27 59.50
C GLU A 39 11.92 -19.88 60.91
N LYS A 40 12.62 -21.00 61.15
CA LYS A 40 12.70 -21.63 62.48
C LYS A 40 13.53 -20.82 63.48
N ALA A 41 14.64 -20.23 63.06
CA ALA A 41 15.58 -19.56 63.95
C ALA A 41 15.21 -18.11 64.27
N LYS A 42 14.56 -17.40 63.35
CA LYS A 42 14.30 -15.96 63.43
C LYS A 42 12.84 -15.57 63.20
N GLY A 43 12.00 -16.51 62.78
CA GLY A 43 10.60 -16.24 62.42
C GLY A 43 10.43 -15.84 60.96
N ARG A 44 9.18 -15.89 60.50
CA ARG A 44 8.79 -15.65 59.10
C ARG A 44 8.88 -14.18 58.67
N ASP A 45 8.67 -13.25 59.60
CA ASP A 45 8.65 -11.80 59.32
C ASP A 45 10.01 -11.13 59.48
N HIS A 46 11.05 -11.89 59.88
CA HIS A 46 12.38 -11.35 60.06
C HIS A 46 13.01 -10.92 58.73
N ARG A 47 13.67 -9.75 58.72
CA ARG A 47 14.23 -9.10 57.51
C ARG A 47 15.07 -10.03 56.63
N ARG A 48 15.94 -10.87 57.23
CA ARG A 48 16.77 -11.84 56.48
C ARG A 48 15.97 -13.01 55.91
N THR A 49 14.93 -13.46 56.61
CA THR A 49 14.05 -14.53 56.15
C THR A 49 13.31 -14.08 54.90
N LEU A 50 12.71 -12.88 54.95
CA LEU A 50 12.00 -12.28 53.81
C LEU A 50 12.93 -12.02 52.62
N ALA A 51 14.13 -11.47 52.84
CA ALA A 51 15.09 -11.23 51.75
C ALA A 51 15.57 -12.53 51.06
N THR A 52 15.78 -13.59 51.84
CA THR A 52 16.16 -14.91 51.30
C THR A 52 15.00 -15.54 50.52
N LYS A 53 13.78 -15.42 51.05
CA LYS A 53 12.56 -15.93 50.40
C LYS A 53 12.23 -15.16 49.12
N PHE A 54 12.47 -13.85 49.10
CA PHE A 54 12.39 -13.04 47.90
C PHE A 54 13.36 -13.53 46.82
N THR A 55 14.64 -13.75 47.18
CA THR A 55 15.67 -14.26 46.26
C THR A 55 15.32 -15.67 45.74
N LEU A 56 14.76 -16.53 46.58
CA LEU A 56 14.22 -17.83 46.16
C LEU A 56 13.07 -17.66 45.17
N GLY A 57 12.16 -16.71 45.41
CA GLY A 57 11.07 -16.37 44.48
C GLY A 57 11.59 -15.96 43.11
N LEU A 58 12.60 -15.10 43.05
CA LEU A 58 13.26 -14.72 41.79
C LEU A 58 13.93 -15.91 41.10
N THR A 59 14.61 -16.77 41.88
CA THR A 59 15.25 -17.98 41.34
C THR A 59 14.22 -18.91 40.70
N LEU A 60 13.06 -19.10 41.34
CA LEU A 60 11.97 -19.93 40.82
C LEU A 60 11.35 -19.32 39.55
N PHE A 61 11.24 -17.98 39.49
CA PHE A 61 10.79 -17.28 38.28
C PHE A 61 11.73 -17.54 37.10
N GLU A 62 13.04 -17.43 37.30
CA GLU A 62 14.03 -17.69 36.25
C GLU A 62 14.08 -19.17 35.81
N LEU A 63 13.65 -20.09 36.68
CA LEU A 63 13.46 -21.51 36.35
C LEU A 63 12.11 -21.81 35.67
N ALA A 64 11.30 -20.78 35.39
CA ALA A 64 9.92 -20.90 34.88
C ALA A 64 8.97 -21.72 35.79
N GLU A 65 9.30 -21.86 37.08
CA GLU A 65 8.43 -22.48 38.08
C GLU A 65 7.46 -21.45 38.68
N TYR A 66 6.62 -20.87 37.82
CA TYR A 66 5.84 -19.68 38.16
C TYR A 66 4.84 -19.88 39.29
N GLU A 67 4.21 -21.06 39.43
CA GLU A 67 3.31 -21.35 40.55
C GLU A 67 4.02 -21.26 41.91
N ARG A 68 5.26 -21.76 41.97
CA ARG A 68 6.07 -21.74 43.21
C ARG A 68 6.66 -20.35 43.46
N SER A 69 7.04 -19.65 42.40
CA SER A 69 7.42 -18.23 42.42
C SER A 69 6.29 -17.36 42.97
N GLU A 70 5.07 -17.48 42.42
CA GLU A 70 3.87 -16.77 42.86
C GLU A 70 3.66 -16.93 44.37
N LEU A 71 3.65 -18.17 44.86
CA LEU A 71 3.46 -18.46 46.29
C LEU A 71 4.51 -17.76 47.16
N SER A 72 5.77 -17.79 46.74
CA SER A 72 6.88 -17.16 47.46
C SER A 72 6.75 -15.63 47.46
N LEU A 73 6.58 -15.03 46.28
CA LEU A 73 6.53 -13.58 46.09
C LEU A 73 5.28 -12.95 46.70
N LYS A 74 4.13 -13.65 46.66
CA LYS A 74 2.88 -13.21 47.28
C LYS A 74 2.96 -13.20 48.80
N ASP A 75 3.56 -14.23 49.42
CA ASP A 75 3.81 -14.25 50.87
C ASP A 75 4.78 -13.14 51.28
N VAL A 76 5.89 -12.98 50.55
CA VAL A 76 6.88 -11.91 50.81
C VAL A 76 6.25 -10.52 50.69
N ALA A 77 5.49 -10.25 49.63
CA ALA A 77 4.81 -8.97 49.43
C ALA A 77 3.78 -8.69 50.54
N GLY A 78 3.01 -9.70 50.96
CA GLY A 78 2.06 -9.59 52.07
C GLY A 78 2.75 -9.26 53.40
N ARG A 79 3.86 -9.92 53.71
CA ARG A 79 4.62 -9.71 54.95
C ARG A 79 5.33 -8.36 54.98
N TYR A 80 5.96 -7.95 53.88
CA TYR A 80 6.53 -6.60 53.81
C TYR A 80 5.46 -5.52 53.94
N LYS A 81 4.28 -5.71 53.35
CA LYS A 81 3.15 -4.81 53.52
C LYS A 81 2.73 -4.70 54.99
N SER A 82 2.59 -5.82 55.69
CA SER A 82 2.16 -5.83 57.11
C SER A 82 3.22 -5.28 58.07
N THR A 83 4.52 -5.49 57.78
CA THR A 83 5.61 -5.08 58.68
C THR A 83 6.13 -3.67 58.40
N SER A 84 6.13 -3.24 57.14
CA SER A 84 6.83 -2.04 56.68
C SER A 84 5.94 -1.07 55.89
N GLY A 85 4.67 -1.42 55.68
CA GLY A 85 3.71 -0.60 54.94
C GLY A 85 3.62 -0.91 53.44
N ALA A 86 2.54 -0.43 52.81
CA ALA A 86 2.25 -0.66 51.39
C ALA A 86 3.18 0.10 50.44
N GLU A 87 3.68 1.25 50.88
CA GLU A 87 4.58 2.15 50.15
C GLU A 87 6.07 1.76 50.26
N ASN A 88 6.39 0.74 51.05
CA ASN A 88 7.77 0.28 51.21
C ASN A 88 8.33 -0.26 49.88
N GLU A 89 9.56 0.12 49.54
CA GLU A 89 10.28 -0.30 48.32
C GLU A 89 10.28 -1.83 48.13
N LYS A 90 10.41 -2.61 49.21
CA LYS A 90 10.43 -4.08 49.13
C LYS A 90 9.04 -4.66 48.89
N THR A 91 7.99 -4.03 49.41
CA THR A 91 6.60 -4.38 49.10
C THR A 91 6.34 -4.18 47.61
N ILE A 92 6.73 -3.03 47.08
CA ILE A 92 6.56 -2.66 45.66
C ILE A 92 7.37 -3.60 44.77
N THR A 93 8.65 -3.81 45.08
CA THR A 93 9.52 -4.70 44.29
C THR A 93 8.98 -6.13 44.27
N SER A 94 8.50 -6.65 45.40
CA SER A 94 7.90 -7.99 45.45
C SER A 94 6.63 -8.10 44.60
N LYS A 95 5.76 -7.08 44.64
CA LYS A 95 4.56 -7.01 43.79
C LYS A 95 4.88 -6.86 42.31
N LEU A 96 5.95 -6.15 41.96
CA LEU A 96 6.41 -6.00 40.59
C LEU A 96 6.82 -7.34 39.98
N TRP A 97 7.62 -8.13 40.72
CA TRP A 97 8.01 -9.47 40.27
C TRP A 97 6.81 -10.41 40.20
N LEU A 98 5.87 -10.30 41.13
CA LEU A 98 4.58 -11.02 41.04
C LEU A 98 3.76 -10.60 39.80
N ALA A 99 3.77 -9.32 39.43
CA ALA A 99 3.11 -8.86 38.21
C ALA A 99 3.80 -9.38 36.94
N ARG A 100 5.13 -9.57 36.96
CA ARG A 100 5.87 -10.25 35.89
C ARG A 100 5.55 -11.73 35.82
N ASP A 101 5.44 -12.41 36.95
CA ASP A 101 4.98 -13.81 37.02
C ASP A 101 3.60 -13.99 36.37
N TYR A 102 2.65 -13.11 36.72
CA TYR A 102 1.34 -13.08 36.06
C TYR A 102 1.44 -12.74 34.57
N PHE A 103 2.34 -11.85 34.17
CA PHE A 103 2.55 -11.52 32.76
C PHE A 103 3.03 -12.72 31.94
N GLU A 104 4.05 -13.46 32.41
CA GLU A 104 4.59 -14.63 31.69
C GLU A 104 3.58 -15.79 31.58
N ARG A 105 2.55 -15.79 32.42
CA ARG A 105 1.44 -16.76 32.39
C ARG A 105 0.19 -16.21 31.69
N GLU A 106 0.33 -15.10 30.97
CA GLU A 106 -0.75 -14.43 30.25
C GLU A 106 -1.93 -13.96 31.14
N LYS A 107 -1.70 -13.85 32.44
CA LYS A 107 -2.67 -13.38 33.46
C LYS A 107 -2.68 -11.85 33.53
N TYR A 108 -2.94 -11.20 32.40
CA TYR A 108 -2.77 -9.75 32.23
C TYR A 108 -3.65 -8.91 33.16
N ALA A 109 -4.89 -9.33 33.43
CA ALA A 109 -5.79 -8.62 34.34
C ALA A 109 -5.27 -8.60 35.80
N GLN A 110 -4.66 -9.70 36.25
CA GLN A 110 -4.08 -9.81 37.59
C GLN A 110 -2.80 -8.96 37.69
N ALA A 111 -1.98 -8.96 36.65
CA ALA A 111 -0.81 -8.09 36.55
C ALA A 111 -1.21 -6.59 36.60
N GLU A 112 -2.24 -6.18 35.85
CA GLU A 112 -2.69 -4.79 35.86
C GLU A 112 -3.23 -4.37 37.23
N LYS A 113 -3.97 -5.23 37.93
CA LYS A 113 -4.46 -4.92 39.28
C LYS A 113 -3.29 -4.60 40.22
N LEU A 114 -2.20 -5.36 40.14
CA LEU A 114 -0.99 -5.09 40.93
C LEU A 114 -0.35 -3.75 40.52
N PHE A 115 -0.28 -3.43 39.22
CA PHE A 115 0.23 -2.14 38.77
C PHE A 115 -0.60 -0.95 39.26
N GLN A 116 -1.93 -1.06 39.20
CA GLN A 116 -2.85 -0.03 39.70
C GLN A 116 -2.75 0.15 41.22
N GLU A 117 -2.55 -0.95 41.97
CA GLU A 117 -2.32 -0.87 43.41
C GLU A 117 -1.02 -0.12 43.73
N MET A 118 0.06 -0.40 43.00
CA MET A 118 1.36 0.24 43.25
C MET A 118 1.35 1.73 42.87
N GLU A 119 0.63 2.12 41.81
CA GLU A 119 0.44 3.52 41.39
C GLU A 119 -0.21 4.40 42.48
N ARG A 120 -0.98 3.83 43.40
CA ARG A 120 -1.66 4.58 44.48
C ARG A 120 -0.73 5.02 45.61
N PHE A 121 0.40 4.33 45.79
CA PHE A 121 1.28 4.48 46.95
C PHE A 121 2.69 4.97 46.59
N THR A 122 2.91 5.32 45.33
CA THR A 122 4.23 5.72 44.83
C THR A 122 4.12 6.96 43.96
N THR A 123 5.12 7.84 44.05
CA THR A 123 5.31 8.85 43.00
C THR A 123 5.77 8.12 41.74
N LEU A 124 5.23 8.51 40.57
CA LEU A 124 5.56 7.91 39.27
C LEU A 124 7.08 7.72 39.08
N ASP A 125 7.90 8.67 39.56
CA ASP A 125 9.35 8.64 39.37
C ASP A 125 10.10 7.54 40.15
N THR A 126 9.63 7.14 41.34
CA THR A 126 10.27 6.06 42.15
C THR A 126 9.79 4.67 41.73
N PHE A 127 8.55 4.58 41.26
CA PHE A 127 7.93 3.35 40.77
C PHE A 127 8.37 2.96 39.36
N ASP A 128 8.61 3.96 38.50
CA ASP A 128 9.07 3.82 37.12
C ASP A 128 10.61 3.76 37.02
N ASP A 129 11.32 3.58 38.14
CA ASP A 129 12.78 3.78 38.20
C ASP A 129 13.58 2.75 37.35
N THR A 130 12.96 1.62 37.00
CA THR A 130 13.50 0.72 35.98
C THR A 130 12.59 0.73 34.75
N GLY A 131 13.11 1.18 33.60
CA GLY A 131 12.29 1.27 32.38
C GLY A 131 11.78 -0.11 31.89
N THR A 132 12.34 -1.23 32.37
CA THR A 132 11.77 -2.57 32.20
C THR A 132 10.34 -2.68 32.76
N ASN A 133 10.03 -1.99 33.86
CA ASN A 133 8.69 -1.99 34.46
C ASN A 133 7.68 -1.28 33.57
N LEU A 134 8.06 -0.13 33.02
CA LEU A 134 7.25 0.61 32.05
C LEU A 134 6.97 -0.25 30.80
N LEU A 135 7.97 -1.01 30.33
CA LEU A 135 7.77 -1.93 29.21
C LEU A 135 6.79 -3.05 29.55
N CYS A 136 6.93 -3.71 30.70
CA CYS A 136 5.98 -4.74 31.15
C CYS A 136 4.54 -4.17 31.26
N ARG A 137 4.38 -3.00 31.89
CA ARG A 137 3.07 -2.32 32.02
C ARG A 137 2.47 -1.96 30.67
N GLY A 138 3.27 -1.39 29.78
CA GLY A 138 2.87 -1.04 28.43
C GLY A 138 2.39 -2.26 27.65
N ARG A 139 3.11 -3.38 27.74
CA ARG A 139 2.71 -4.67 27.14
C ARG A 139 1.41 -5.21 27.73
N VAL A 140 1.25 -5.24 29.06
CA VAL A 140 -0.02 -5.64 29.69
C VAL A 140 -1.20 -4.81 29.18
N CYS A 141 -1.01 -3.50 28.98
CA CYS A 141 -2.05 -2.65 28.42
C CYS A 141 -2.33 -2.97 26.94
N LEU A 142 -1.32 -3.36 26.15
CA LEU A 142 -1.51 -3.76 24.75
C LEU A 142 -2.31 -5.05 24.63
N GLU A 143 -2.01 -6.06 25.44
CA GLU A 143 -2.71 -7.35 25.43
C GLU A 143 -4.17 -7.24 25.89
N GLN A 144 -4.49 -6.20 26.67
CA GLN A 144 -5.87 -5.86 27.05
C GLN A 144 -6.53 -4.84 26.13
N GLU A 145 -5.94 -4.55 24.96
CA GLU A 145 -6.43 -3.58 23.97
C GLU A 145 -6.61 -2.15 24.49
N LYS A 146 -5.96 -1.79 25.61
CA LYS A 146 -5.96 -0.43 26.20
C LYS A 146 -4.92 0.45 25.50
N LEU A 147 -5.07 0.64 24.19
CA LEU A 147 -4.04 1.18 23.29
C LEU A 147 -3.54 2.58 23.68
N ALA A 148 -4.43 3.51 24.03
CA ALA A 148 -4.05 4.88 24.42
C ALA A 148 -3.30 4.93 25.77
N LYS A 149 -3.62 4.02 26.70
CA LYS A 149 -2.89 3.89 27.97
C LYS A 149 -1.50 3.29 27.71
N ALA A 150 -1.43 2.25 26.87
CA ALA A 150 -0.18 1.63 26.46
C ALA A 150 0.78 2.63 25.80
N GLU A 151 0.29 3.43 24.85
CA GLU A 151 1.08 4.46 24.15
C GLU A 151 1.72 5.44 25.14
N ARG A 152 0.95 6.01 26.07
CA ARG A 152 1.48 6.94 27.07
C ARG A 152 2.58 6.32 27.94
N ILE A 153 2.39 5.08 28.37
CA ILE A 153 3.37 4.36 29.23
C ILE A 153 4.64 4.03 28.42
N LEU A 154 4.49 3.54 27.20
CA LEU A 154 5.61 3.15 26.32
C LEU A 154 6.39 4.36 25.79
N GLN A 155 5.71 5.49 25.59
CA GLN A 155 6.34 6.76 25.25
C GLN A 155 7.29 7.21 26.38
N ARG A 156 6.82 7.20 27.64
CA ARG A 156 7.67 7.47 28.81
C ARG A 156 8.84 6.48 28.94
N ALA A 157 8.60 5.19 28.66
CA ALA A 157 9.65 4.16 28.67
C ALA A 157 10.76 4.49 27.67
N THR A 158 10.36 4.94 26.48
CA THR A 158 11.26 5.27 25.37
C THR A 158 12.06 6.53 25.67
N GLU A 159 11.42 7.61 26.10
CA GLU A 159 12.10 8.87 26.47
C GLU A 159 13.09 8.68 27.62
N ARG A 160 12.81 7.76 28.55
CA ARG A 160 13.75 7.41 29.62
C ARG A 160 14.93 6.61 29.08
N ALA A 161 14.69 5.63 28.22
CA ALA A 161 15.75 4.83 27.62
C ALA A 161 16.68 5.69 26.77
N GLU A 162 16.15 6.55 25.90
CA GLU A 162 16.93 7.47 25.05
C GLU A 162 17.79 8.45 25.87
N ARG A 163 17.37 8.83 27.08
CA ARG A 163 18.14 9.73 27.96
C ARG A 163 19.30 9.05 28.71
N ARG A 164 19.20 7.75 28.98
CA ARG A 164 20.10 7.05 29.92
C ARG A 164 20.95 5.96 29.27
N LEU A 165 20.57 5.51 28.08
CA LEU A 165 21.12 4.33 27.44
C LEU A 165 21.45 4.66 25.98
N GLU A 166 22.50 4.02 25.48
CA GLU A 166 22.87 4.12 24.07
C GLU A 166 21.77 3.51 23.17
N GLN A 167 21.77 3.91 21.89
CA GLN A 167 20.78 3.45 20.92
C GLN A 167 20.75 1.92 20.76
N GLY A 168 21.92 1.27 20.83
CA GLY A 168 22.06 -0.18 20.70
C GLY A 168 21.70 -0.98 21.96
N HIS A 169 21.39 -0.33 23.08
CA HIS A 169 21.06 -1.02 24.32
C HIS A 169 19.72 -1.76 24.19
N GLU A 170 19.67 -3.03 24.64
CA GLU A 170 18.49 -3.91 24.52
C GLU A 170 17.18 -3.25 24.96
N GLN A 171 17.21 -2.52 26.06
CA GLN A 171 16.04 -1.81 26.58
C GLN A 171 15.56 -0.68 25.67
N THR A 172 16.46 0.07 25.01
CA THR A 172 16.13 1.12 24.04
C THR A 172 15.49 0.53 22.78
N ILE A 173 16.02 -0.61 22.32
CA ILE A 173 15.46 -1.36 21.19
C ILE A 173 14.04 -1.85 21.53
N LYS A 174 13.87 -2.49 22.70
CA LYS A 174 12.56 -2.98 23.17
C LYS A 174 11.54 -1.85 23.35
N SER A 175 11.95 -0.69 23.86
CA SER A 175 11.04 0.45 24.04
C SER A 175 10.53 1.00 22.71
N HIS A 176 11.40 1.20 21.74
CA HIS A 176 10.99 1.61 20.40
C HIS A 176 10.10 0.57 19.72
N TYR A 177 10.42 -0.71 19.86
CA TYR A 177 9.62 -1.80 19.31
C TYR A 177 8.19 -1.79 19.84
N TRP A 178 8.01 -1.79 21.16
CA TRP A 178 6.68 -1.89 21.76
C TRP A 178 5.85 -0.63 21.51
N LEU A 179 6.48 0.55 21.52
CA LEU A 179 5.80 1.79 21.15
C LEU A 179 5.39 1.79 19.66
N GLY A 180 6.26 1.31 18.76
CA GLY A 180 5.93 1.14 17.35
C GLY A 180 4.75 0.19 17.14
N TYR A 181 4.74 -0.93 17.87
CA TYR A 181 3.64 -1.89 17.85
C TYR A 181 2.33 -1.29 18.38
N ALA A 182 2.39 -0.48 19.44
CA ALA A 182 1.25 0.26 19.95
C ALA A 182 0.66 1.23 18.91
N HIS A 183 1.51 1.96 18.18
CA HIS A 183 1.07 2.83 17.08
C HIS A 183 0.47 2.01 15.92
N PHE A 184 1.08 0.88 15.56
CA PHE A 184 0.56 -0.01 14.51
C PHE A 184 -0.85 -0.51 14.85
N LYS A 185 -1.08 -0.99 16.07
CA LYS A 185 -2.41 -1.45 16.53
C LYS A 185 -3.47 -0.34 16.53
N GLN A 186 -3.05 0.92 16.63
CA GLN A 186 -3.93 2.09 16.50
C GLN A 186 -4.09 2.57 15.05
N ASN A 187 -3.55 1.87 14.06
CA ASN A 187 -3.47 2.29 12.65
C ASN A 187 -2.68 3.60 12.43
N LYS A 188 -1.85 4.03 13.40
CA LYS A 188 -0.94 5.18 13.27
C LYS A 188 0.33 4.77 12.53
N TYR A 189 0.20 4.39 11.26
CA TYR A 189 1.29 3.75 10.51
C TYR A 189 2.52 4.63 10.34
N SER A 190 2.36 5.94 10.15
CA SER A 190 3.49 6.87 10.00
C SER A 190 4.35 6.95 11.27
N ASP A 191 3.73 6.95 12.45
CA ASP A 191 4.47 6.97 13.72
C ASP A 191 5.07 5.60 14.04
N ALA A 192 4.36 4.52 13.74
CA ALA A 192 4.90 3.17 13.83
C ALA A 192 6.17 3.00 12.99
N GLU A 193 6.18 3.51 11.75
CA GLU A 193 7.33 3.46 10.85
C GLU A 193 8.55 4.15 11.46
N LYS A 194 8.38 5.37 12.00
CA LYS A 194 9.47 6.12 12.65
C LYS A 194 10.10 5.29 13.77
N ARG A 195 9.28 4.62 14.60
CA ARG A 195 9.76 3.79 15.70
C ARG A 195 10.47 2.54 15.20
N PHE A 196 9.90 1.79 14.27
CA PHE A 196 10.53 0.57 13.75
C PHE A 196 11.81 0.84 12.96
N ARG A 197 11.93 1.99 12.28
CA ARG A 197 13.19 2.40 11.64
C ARG A 197 14.33 2.58 12.66
N LYS A 198 14.04 3.06 13.88
CA LYS A 198 15.05 3.11 14.96
C LYS A 198 15.46 1.71 15.42
N VAL A 199 14.49 0.78 15.54
CA VAL A 199 14.74 -0.62 15.93
C VAL A 199 15.69 -1.30 14.94
N VAL A 200 15.39 -1.25 13.63
CA VAL A 200 16.19 -1.96 12.63
C VAL A 200 17.60 -1.36 12.40
N LYS A 201 17.80 -0.08 12.73
CA LYS A 201 19.12 0.56 12.70
C LYS A 201 20.08 0.08 13.80
N SER A 202 19.58 -0.61 14.82
CA SER A 202 20.36 -0.99 16.01
C SER A 202 21.25 -2.23 15.81
N GLY A 203 21.32 -2.79 14.60
CA GLY A 203 22.19 -3.91 14.24
C GLY A 203 21.57 -5.31 14.40
N TRP A 204 22.24 -6.34 13.87
CA TRP A 204 21.71 -7.71 13.73
C TRP A 204 21.87 -8.62 14.97
N GLY A 205 22.34 -8.08 16.09
CA GLY A 205 22.63 -8.87 17.30
C GLY A 205 21.43 -9.29 18.15
N HIS A 206 20.21 -8.80 17.84
CA HIS A 206 19.03 -9.02 18.66
C HIS A 206 17.82 -9.49 17.83
N LEU A 207 17.09 -10.50 18.32
CA LEU A 207 15.82 -10.94 17.73
C LEU A 207 14.79 -9.81 17.49
N TYR A 208 14.84 -8.73 18.28
CA TYR A 208 13.97 -7.57 18.10
C TYR A 208 14.27 -6.78 16.83
N THR A 209 15.47 -6.88 16.25
CA THR A 209 15.79 -6.31 14.94
C THR A 209 15.02 -7.04 13.84
N LEU A 210 14.96 -8.37 13.89
CA LEU A 210 14.14 -9.17 12.96
C LEU A 210 12.64 -8.88 13.14
N LYS A 211 12.16 -8.82 14.39
CA LYS A 211 10.77 -8.42 14.66
C LYS A 211 10.50 -7.00 14.18
N GLY A 212 11.46 -6.09 14.34
CA GLY A 212 11.40 -4.72 13.84
C GLY A 212 11.24 -4.67 12.31
N HIS A 213 12.01 -5.48 11.58
CA HIS A 213 11.86 -5.60 10.13
C HIS A 213 10.49 -6.16 9.71
N HIS A 214 9.99 -7.17 10.42
CA HIS A 214 8.65 -7.74 10.18
C HIS A 214 7.56 -6.68 10.31
N TRP A 215 7.52 -5.98 11.44
CA TRP A 215 6.50 -4.97 11.67
C TRP A 215 6.68 -3.73 10.81
N LEU A 216 7.92 -3.32 10.53
CA LEU A 216 8.19 -2.25 9.55
C LEU A 216 7.60 -2.61 8.18
N GLY A 217 7.82 -3.84 7.72
CA GLY A 217 7.26 -4.35 6.48
C GLY A 217 5.73 -4.27 6.43
N ARG A 218 5.06 -4.72 7.48
CA ARG A 218 3.60 -4.63 7.61
C ARG A 218 3.08 -3.20 7.68
N THR A 219 3.75 -2.35 8.45
CA THR A 219 3.46 -0.92 8.54
C THR A 219 3.55 -0.25 7.17
N LEU A 220 4.59 -0.57 6.39
CA LEU A 220 4.78 -0.04 5.05
C LEU A 220 3.71 -0.56 4.07
N CYS A 221 3.28 -1.82 4.20
CA CYS A 221 2.12 -2.33 3.45
C CYS A 221 0.84 -1.56 3.78
N GLY A 222 0.60 -1.24 5.06
CA GLY A 222 -0.54 -0.42 5.48
C GLY A 222 -0.50 1.02 4.93
N GLN A 223 0.67 1.50 4.53
CA GLN A 223 0.88 2.77 3.83
C GLN A 223 0.98 2.63 2.31
N TYR A 224 0.74 1.44 1.74
CA TYR A 224 0.88 1.14 0.31
C TYR A 224 2.32 1.33 -0.25
N LYS A 225 3.33 1.36 0.62
CA LYS A 225 4.76 1.47 0.28
C LYS A 225 5.35 0.08 0.00
N PHE A 226 4.84 -0.59 -1.03
CA PHE A 226 5.12 -2.01 -1.27
C PHE A 226 6.61 -2.31 -1.48
N THR A 227 7.35 -1.50 -2.24
CA THR A 227 8.78 -1.74 -2.54
C THR A 227 9.64 -1.72 -1.28
N LEU A 228 9.37 -0.76 -0.38
CA LEU A 228 10.06 -0.68 0.91
C LEU A 228 9.63 -1.80 1.86
N ALA A 229 8.35 -2.18 1.80
CA ALA A 229 7.81 -3.29 2.58
C ALA A 229 8.48 -4.62 2.21
N GLU A 230 8.64 -4.88 0.92
CA GLU A 230 9.27 -6.10 0.40
C GLU A 230 10.67 -6.29 0.99
N ARG A 231 11.53 -5.26 0.92
CA ARG A 231 12.89 -5.35 1.50
C ARG A 231 12.86 -5.71 2.98
N SER A 232 11.99 -5.06 3.75
CA SER A 232 11.89 -5.29 5.19
C SER A 232 11.37 -6.70 5.48
N LEU A 233 10.39 -7.19 4.71
CA LEU A 233 9.80 -8.51 4.88
C LEU A 233 10.74 -9.63 4.43
N ARG A 234 11.52 -9.45 3.35
CA ARG A 234 12.56 -10.42 2.95
C ARG A 234 13.61 -10.58 4.04
N ARG A 235 14.12 -9.46 4.56
CA ARG A 235 15.08 -9.46 5.69
C ARG A 235 14.52 -10.16 6.93
N ALA A 236 13.25 -9.92 7.26
CA ALA A 236 12.60 -10.60 8.37
C ALA A 236 12.44 -12.11 8.10
N ALA A 237 11.87 -12.49 6.95
CA ALA A 237 11.59 -13.88 6.61
C ALA A 237 12.87 -14.73 6.57
N ASP A 238 13.90 -14.27 5.84
CA ASP A 238 15.17 -14.99 5.72
C ASP A 238 15.95 -15.01 7.04
N GLY A 239 15.82 -13.96 7.85
CA GLY A 239 16.43 -13.87 9.17
C GLY A 239 15.78 -14.83 10.17
N PHE A 240 14.45 -14.86 10.23
CA PHE A 240 13.71 -15.78 11.09
C PHE A 240 13.86 -17.23 10.65
N GLN A 241 13.84 -17.50 9.35
CA GLN A 241 14.13 -18.83 8.79
C GLN A 241 15.49 -19.35 9.28
N ARG A 242 16.53 -18.53 9.23
CA ARG A 242 17.89 -18.91 9.66
C ARG A 242 18.04 -19.06 11.18
N THR A 243 17.34 -18.24 11.96
CA THR A 243 17.53 -18.17 13.42
C THR A 243 16.57 -19.06 14.20
N LEU A 244 15.33 -19.19 13.75
CA LEU A 244 14.24 -19.88 14.47
C LEU A 244 13.66 -21.06 13.68
N GLY A 245 14.05 -21.23 12.41
CA GLY A 245 13.53 -22.28 11.53
C GLY A 245 12.23 -21.89 10.82
N GLY A 246 11.80 -22.75 9.89
CA GLY A 246 10.63 -22.54 9.03
C GLY A 246 9.28 -22.59 9.75
N ASP A 247 9.19 -23.40 10.82
CA ASP A 247 7.94 -23.62 11.56
C ASP A 247 7.64 -22.52 12.58
N HIS A 248 8.56 -21.56 12.79
CA HIS A 248 8.36 -20.51 13.77
C HIS A 248 7.32 -19.48 13.28
N HIS A 249 6.42 -19.03 14.17
CA HIS A 249 5.30 -18.14 13.80
C HIS A 249 5.74 -16.86 13.05
N TYR A 250 6.84 -16.20 13.46
CA TYR A 250 7.35 -15.04 12.74
C TYR A 250 7.92 -15.37 11.35
N THR A 251 8.46 -16.57 11.13
CA THR A 251 8.94 -17.00 9.81
C THR A 251 7.76 -17.14 8.86
N ILE A 252 6.74 -17.88 9.31
CA ILE A 252 5.48 -18.11 8.60
C ILE A 252 4.80 -16.77 8.27
N GLU A 253 4.60 -15.92 9.28
CA GLU A 253 3.88 -14.66 9.12
C GLU A 253 4.66 -13.69 8.20
N SER A 254 5.99 -13.64 8.31
CA SER A 254 6.81 -12.80 7.42
C SER A 254 6.74 -13.25 5.96
N HIS A 255 6.74 -14.56 5.70
CA HIS A 255 6.57 -15.10 4.35
C HIS A 255 5.16 -14.84 3.79
N HIS A 256 4.12 -14.95 4.61
CA HIS A 256 2.75 -14.61 4.22
C HIS A 256 2.65 -13.13 3.79
N TRP A 257 3.13 -12.21 4.63
CA TRP A 257 3.11 -10.78 4.32
C TRP A 257 3.98 -10.45 3.12
N LEU A 258 5.15 -11.06 2.96
CA LEU A 258 5.98 -10.91 1.77
C LEU A 258 5.22 -11.34 0.51
N GLY A 259 4.55 -12.49 0.56
CA GLY A 259 3.68 -12.98 -0.51
C GLY A 259 2.58 -11.98 -0.87
N ARG A 260 1.91 -11.40 0.12
CA ARG A 260 0.90 -10.36 -0.08
C ARG A 260 1.45 -9.09 -0.72
N THR A 261 2.62 -8.65 -0.27
CA THR A 261 3.31 -7.49 -0.84
C THR A 261 3.66 -7.74 -2.31
N LEU A 262 4.25 -8.89 -2.62
CA LEU A 262 4.63 -9.27 -3.98
C LEU A 262 3.43 -9.43 -4.90
N HIS A 263 2.33 -10.00 -4.39
CA HIS A 263 1.08 -10.09 -5.13
C HIS A 263 0.54 -8.69 -5.48
N SER A 264 0.61 -7.75 -4.54
CA SER A 264 0.17 -6.35 -4.76
C SER A 264 1.05 -5.61 -5.78
N MET A 265 2.28 -6.09 -6.03
CA MET A 265 3.17 -5.60 -7.08
C MET A 265 3.03 -6.36 -8.41
N ASN A 266 2.04 -7.26 -8.55
CA ASN A 266 1.88 -8.15 -9.71
C ASN A 266 3.04 -9.14 -9.94
N ARG A 267 3.91 -9.37 -8.95
CA ARG A 267 5.02 -10.35 -9.02
C ARG A 267 4.56 -11.72 -8.54
N TRP A 268 3.57 -12.28 -9.22
CA TRP A 268 2.82 -13.46 -8.77
C TRP A 268 3.67 -14.72 -8.60
N GLY A 269 4.72 -14.91 -9.42
CA GLY A 269 5.64 -16.05 -9.31
C GLY A 269 6.42 -16.05 -8.00
N GLU A 270 6.91 -14.89 -7.59
CA GLU A 270 7.63 -14.74 -6.31
C GLU A 270 6.66 -14.73 -5.11
N ALA A 271 5.45 -14.21 -5.32
CA ALA A 271 4.37 -14.29 -4.34
C ALA A 271 4.04 -15.75 -4.02
N GLU A 272 3.81 -16.59 -5.05
CA GLU A 272 3.58 -18.02 -4.89
C GLU A 272 4.72 -18.69 -4.09
N GLY A 273 5.97 -18.43 -4.47
CA GLY A 273 7.13 -18.99 -3.78
C GLY A 273 7.19 -18.62 -2.30
N SER A 274 6.84 -17.39 -1.95
CA SER A 274 6.79 -16.93 -0.56
C SER A 274 5.61 -17.54 0.21
N LEU A 275 4.43 -17.62 -0.41
CA LEU A 275 3.22 -18.16 0.20
C LEU A 275 3.31 -19.66 0.45
N ARG A 276 3.99 -20.42 -0.43
CA ARG A 276 4.29 -21.84 -0.21
C ARG A 276 5.20 -22.07 1.00
N LYS A 277 6.20 -21.19 1.21
CA LYS A 277 7.05 -21.26 2.41
C LYS A 277 6.25 -21.02 3.69
N ALA A 278 5.24 -20.15 3.65
CA ALA A 278 4.35 -19.94 4.79
C ALA A 278 3.36 -21.11 5.00
N GLU A 279 2.88 -21.72 3.91
CA GLU A 279 1.82 -22.74 3.92
C GLU A 279 2.16 -23.97 4.77
N ALA A 280 3.37 -24.53 4.58
CA ALA A 280 3.77 -25.74 5.30
C ALA A 280 3.80 -25.54 6.83
N GLY A 281 4.24 -24.36 7.29
CA GLY A 281 4.32 -24.05 8.71
C GLY A 281 2.98 -23.62 9.31
N ILE A 282 2.17 -22.84 8.58
CA ILE A 282 0.93 -22.26 9.12
C ILE A 282 -0.13 -23.33 9.40
N GLU A 283 -0.27 -24.32 8.52
CA GLU A 283 -1.24 -25.40 8.67
C GLU A 283 -0.87 -26.32 9.83
N LYS A 284 0.43 -26.60 10.02
CA LYS A 284 0.94 -27.38 11.14
C LYS A 284 0.71 -26.69 12.50
N CYS A 285 0.89 -25.37 12.55
CA CYS A 285 0.84 -24.62 13.81
C CYS A 285 -0.58 -24.24 14.24
N LEU A 286 -1.42 -23.83 13.29
CA LEU A 286 -2.75 -23.25 13.57
C LEU A 286 -3.90 -24.15 13.11
N GLY A 287 -3.60 -25.19 12.34
CA GLY A 287 -4.60 -26.06 11.71
C GLY A 287 -5.08 -25.54 10.36
N ALA A 288 -5.70 -26.43 9.59
CA ALA A 288 -6.15 -26.17 8.22
C ALA A 288 -7.24 -25.09 8.11
N ASN A 289 -8.03 -24.90 9.18
CA ASN A 289 -9.21 -24.03 9.18
C ASN A 289 -9.00 -22.71 9.93
N ALA A 290 -7.79 -22.41 10.43
CA ALA A 290 -7.53 -21.13 11.08
C ALA A 290 -7.54 -19.99 10.05
N THR A 291 -8.07 -18.82 10.44
CA THR A 291 -8.18 -17.64 9.58
C THR A 291 -6.88 -17.28 8.86
N PRO A 292 -5.69 -17.27 9.51
CA PRO A 292 -4.43 -17.02 8.82
C PRO A 292 -4.08 -18.07 7.76
N THR A 293 -4.37 -19.36 8.00
CA THR A 293 -4.16 -20.46 7.05
C THR A 293 -5.00 -20.26 5.80
N LEU A 294 -6.28 -19.92 5.99
CA LEU A 294 -7.23 -19.69 4.90
C LEU A 294 -6.85 -18.47 4.06
N LEU A 295 -6.43 -17.37 4.70
CA LEU A 295 -5.91 -16.18 4.01
C LEU A 295 -4.69 -16.50 3.15
N ASN A 296 -3.78 -17.32 3.66
CA ASN A 296 -2.59 -17.75 2.91
C ASN A 296 -2.98 -18.60 1.69
N LYS A 297 -3.84 -19.61 1.87
CA LYS A 297 -4.34 -20.48 0.78
C LYS A 297 -5.07 -19.68 -0.29
N HIS A 298 -5.90 -18.72 0.11
CA HIS A 298 -6.60 -17.84 -0.82
C HIS A 298 -5.64 -17.05 -1.71
N LEU A 299 -4.66 -16.38 -1.10
CA LEU A 299 -3.71 -15.56 -1.82
C LEU A 299 -2.75 -16.40 -2.69
N LEU A 300 -2.41 -17.60 -2.24
CA LEU A 300 -1.62 -18.57 -3.01
C LEU A 300 -2.38 -18.99 -4.27
N ALA A 301 -3.63 -19.44 -4.11
CA ALA A 301 -4.50 -19.82 -5.22
C ALA A 301 -4.67 -18.66 -6.22
N LEU A 302 -4.89 -17.44 -5.71
CA LEU A 302 -5.03 -16.25 -6.54
C LEU A 302 -3.76 -15.98 -7.38
N SER A 303 -2.58 -16.05 -6.75
CA SER A 303 -1.28 -15.89 -7.43
C SER A 303 -1.13 -16.89 -8.59
N MET A 304 -1.52 -18.15 -8.37
CA MET A 304 -1.44 -19.22 -9.37
C MET A 304 -2.43 -19.03 -10.52
N LEU A 305 -3.64 -18.54 -10.21
CA LEU A 305 -4.63 -18.20 -11.21
C LEU A 305 -4.14 -17.05 -12.11
N TYR A 306 -3.51 -16.02 -11.55
CA TYR A 306 -2.91 -14.94 -12.35
C TYR A 306 -1.77 -15.42 -13.24
N LEU A 307 -0.96 -16.38 -12.78
CA LEU A 307 0.08 -17.05 -13.59
C LEU A 307 -0.47 -18.00 -14.67
N LYS A 308 -1.78 -18.15 -14.80
CA LYS A 308 -2.42 -19.10 -15.72
C LYS A 308 -1.95 -20.56 -15.53
N LYS A 309 -1.57 -20.93 -14.30
CA LYS A 309 -1.23 -22.32 -13.94
C LYS A 309 -2.47 -23.21 -13.95
N ASN A 310 -2.24 -24.53 -13.91
CA ASN A 310 -3.30 -25.54 -13.80
C ASN A 310 -4.23 -25.21 -12.62
N ALA A 311 -5.54 -25.24 -12.88
CA ALA A 311 -6.57 -24.85 -11.93
C ALA A 311 -6.94 -25.92 -10.88
N ALA A 312 -6.40 -27.14 -11.01
CA ALA A 312 -6.68 -28.23 -10.05
C ALA A 312 -6.21 -27.92 -8.62
N GLU A 313 -5.00 -27.36 -8.47
CA GLU A 313 -4.45 -27.03 -7.16
C GLU A 313 -5.14 -25.80 -6.53
N PRO A 314 -5.35 -24.67 -7.25
CA PRO A 314 -6.17 -23.56 -6.76
C PRO A 314 -7.58 -23.98 -6.31
N GLU A 315 -8.25 -24.87 -7.05
CA GLU A 315 -9.55 -25.42 -6.64
C GLU A 315 -9.44 -26.14 -5.29
N GLN A 316 -8.45 -27.04 -5.13
CA GLN A 316 -8.27 -27.79 -3.90
C GLN A 316 -8.01 -26.87 -2.69
N LEU A 317 -7.15 -25.86 -2.85
CA LEU A 317 -6.82 -24.90 -1.81
C LEU A 317 -8.05 -24.11 -1.34
N LEU A 318 -8.90 -23.71 -2.29
CA LEU A 318 -10.08 -22.87 -2.04
C LEU A 318 -11.33 -23.67 -1.62
N LYS A 319 -11.37 -25.00 -1.84
CA LYS A 319 -12.45 -25.89 -1.38
C LYS A 319 -12.44 -26.19 0.13
N SER A 320 -11.39 -25.77 0.83
CA SER A 320 -11.29 -25.83 2.29
C SER A 320 -12.55 -25.20 2.94
N PRO A 321 -13.14 -25.79 3.99
CA PRO A 321 -14.44 -25.35 4.50
C PRO A 321 -14.42 -23.87 4.91
N ALA A 322 -15.20 -23.06 4.18
CA ALA A 322 -15.36 -21.62 4.39
C ALA A 322 -16.10 -21.24 5.69
N ALA A 323 -16.51 -22.23 6.50
CA ALA A 323 -17.35 -22.09 7.69
C ALA A 323 -16.70 -21.34 8.88
N GLY A 324 -15.54 -20.72 8.70
CA GLY A 324 -14.90 -19.81 9.67
C GLY A 324 -14.47 -18.46 9.09
N LEU A 325 -14.42 -18.27 7.76
CA LEU A 325 -13.96 -17.02 7.14
C LEU A 325 -14.94 -15.86 7.35
N GLU A 326 -16.25 -16.13 7.40
CA GLU A 326 -17.29 -15.10 7.48
C GLU A 326 -17.28 -14.32 8.81
N ARG A 327 -16.81 -14.94 9.91
CA ARG A 327 -16.74 -14.26 11.22
C ARG A 327 -15.47 -13.42 11.41
N ASP A 328 -14.31 -13.89 10.94
CA ASP A 328 -13.01 -13.34 11.38
C ASP A 328 -12.16 -12.70 10.25
N ALA A 329 -12.35 -13.07 8.97
CA ALA A 329 -11.47 -12.66 7.87
C ALA A 329 -11.90 -11.37 7.16
N GLY A 330 -13.08 -10.86 7.50
CA GLY A 330 -13.72 -9.73 6.82
C GLY A 330 -14.40 -10.12 5.51
N PHE A 331 -15.46 -9.39 5.19
CA PHE A 331 -16.37 -9.67 4.08
C PHE A 331 -15.67 -9.71 2.70
N PHE A 332 -14.73 -8.79 2.44
CA PHE A 332 -13.92 -8.76 1.21
C PHE A 332 -13.24 -10.10 0.91
N THR A 333 -12.63 -10.72 1.92
CA THR A 333 -11.87 -11.97 1.78
C THR A 333 -12.79 -13.12 1.39
N VAL A 334 -14.00 -13.16 1.96
CA VAL A 334 -14.98 -14.21 1.66
C VAL A 334 -15.41 -14.12 0.20
N CYS A 335 -15.82 -12.93 -0.25
CA CYS A 335 -16.29 -12.72 -1.62
C CYS A 335 -15.17 -12.96 -2.66
N THR A 336 -13.95 -12.49 -2.40
CA THR A 336 -12.79 -12.74 -3.27
C THR A 336 -12.40 -14.22 -3.30
N GLY A 337 -12.53 -14.94 -2.19
CA GLY A 337 -12.37 -16.39 -2.10
C GLY A 337 -13.36 -17.14 -2.99
N LYS A 338 -14.65 -16.83 -2.86
CA LYS A 338 -15.72 -17.43 -3.69
C LYS A 338 -15.49 -17.14 -5.18
N PHE A 339 -15.20 -15.89 -5.53
CA PHE A 339 -14.89 -15.49 -6.89
C PHE A 339 -13.70 -16.29 -7.46
N SER A 340 -12.61 -16.41 -6.70
CA SER A 340 -11.41 -17.12 -7.15
C SER A 340 -11.65 -18.62 -7.34
N LEU A 341 -12.47 -19.23 -6.49
CA LEU A 341 -12.87 -20.63 -6.62
C LEU A 341 -13.71 -20.83 -7.89
N GLY A 342 -14.66 -19.94 -8.15
CA GLY A 342 -15.43 -19.94 -9.40
C GLY A 342 -14.53 -19.90 -10.63
N VAL A 343 -13.52 -19.03 -10.64
CA VAL A 343 -12.54 -18.93 -11.74
C VAL A 343 -11.73 -20.22 -11.89
N ALA A 344 -11.31 -20.85 -10.78
CA ALA A 344 -10.60 -22.11 -10.83
C ALA A 344 -11.46 -23.24 -11.44
N LEU A 345 -12.75 -23.31 -11.09
CA LEU A 345 -13.68 -24.29 -11.64
C LEU A 345 -13.93 -24.07 -13.13
N HIS A 346 -14.14 -22.82 -13.56
CA HIS A 346 -14.34 -22.46 -14.98
C HIS A 346 -13.18 -22.92 -15.88
N ARG A 347 -11.94 -22.76 -15.42
CA ARG A 347 -10.74 -23.15 -16.19
C ARG A 347 -10.60 -24.65 -16.43
N GLN A 348 -11.40 -25.48 -15.78
CA GLN A 348 -11.39 -26.93 -16.01
C GLN A 348 -12.29 -27.35 -17.18
N HIS A 349 -13.06 -26.42 -17.77
CA HIS A 349 -13.87 -26.63 -18.97
C HIS A 349 -14.79 -27.87 -18.93
N ARG A 350 -15.48 -28.08 -17.81
CA ARG A 350 -16.47 -29.17 -17.64
C ARG A 350 -17.85 -28.61 -17.28
N GLN A 351 -18.91 -29.18 -17.84
CA GLN A 351 -20.29 -28.74 -17.60
C GLN A 351 -20.68 -28.69 -16.12
N GLN A 352 -20.34 -29.74 -15.36
CA GLN A 352 -20.57 -29.78 -13.92
C GLN A 352 -19.86 -28.64 -13.16
N LYS A 353 -18.68 -28.23 -13.64
CA LYS A 353 -17.85 -27.19 -12.99
C LYS A 353 -18.37 -25.78 -13.27
N TYR A 354 -18.96 -25.54 -14.44
CA TYR A 354 -19.63 -24.27 -14.73
C TYR A 354 -20.86 -24.06 -13.82
N ALA A 355 -21.62 -25.13 -13.52
CA ALA A 355 -22.74 -25.06 -12.58
C ALA A 355 -22.29 -24.79 -11.13
N GLU A 356 -21.20 -25.40 -10.66
CA GLU A 356 -20.61 -25.07 -9.35
C GLU A 356 -20.12 -23.60 -9.32
N GLY A 357 -19.50 -23.12 -10.40
CA GLY A 357 -19.01 -21.75 -10.55
C GLY A 357 -20.12 -20.70 -10.56
N GLU A 358 -21.25 -21.00 -11.21
CA GLU A 358 -22.44 -20.13 -11.28
C GLU A 358 -22.87 -19.67 -9.88
N GLN A 359 -23.04 -20.61 -8.95
CA GLN A 359 -23.47 -20.30 -7.59
C GLN A 359 -22.44 -19.42 -6.85
N LEU A 360 -21.15 -19.70 -7.02
CA LEU A 360 -20.07 -18.95 -6.38
C LEU A 360 -19.96 -17.52 -6.90
N PHE A 361 -20.10 -17.31 -8.21
CA PHE A 361 -20.08 -15.97 -8.79
C PHE A 361 -21.32 -15.16 -8.42
N LYS A 362 -22.49 -15.81 -8.31
CA LYS A 362 -23.71 -15.17 -7.83
C LYS A 362 -23.56 -14.68 -6.40
N GLU A 363 -23.05 -15.52 -5.50
CA GLU A 363 -22.80 -15.15 -4.10
C GLU A 363 -21.72 -14.07 -3.98
N ALA A 364 -20.66 -14.14 -4.79
CA ALA A 364 -19.62 -13.11 -4.82
C ALA A 364 -20.16 -11.76 -5.32
N ALA A 365 -20.92 -11.77 -6.43
CA ALA A 365 -21.54 -10.57 -7.01
C ALA A 365 -22.47 -9.89 -6.00
N GLU A 366 -23.37 -10.65 -5.38
CA GLU A 366 -24.29 -10.11 -4.39
C GLU A 366 -23.54 -9.57 -3.17
N GLY A 367 -22.52 -10.31 -2.72
CA GLY A 367 -21.71 -9.87 -1.61
C GLY A 367 -21.05 -8.52 -1.90
N PHE A 368 -20.22 -8.45 -2.95
CA PHE A 368 -19.53 -7.21 -3.33
C PHE A 368 -20.49 -6.05 -3.56
N ARG A 369 -21.67 -6.31 -4.16
CA ARG A 369 -22.70 -5.31 -4.39
C ARG A 369 -23.25 -4.72 -3.09
N VAL A 370 -23.52 -5.54 -2.08
CA VAL A 370 -24.05 -5.08 -0.79
C VAL A 370 -23.02 -4.26 -0.03
N GLU A 371 -21.76 -4.68 -0.03
CA GLU A 371 -20.70 -4.05 0.79
C GLU A 371 -20.04 -2.84 0.12
N TYR A 372 -19.76 -2.92 -1.19
CA TYR A 372 -19.00 -1.92 -1.93
C TYR A 372 -19.83 -1.19 -3.00
N GLY A 373 -21.07 -1.64 -3.22
CA GLY A 373 -21.98 -1.07 -4.19
C GLY A 373 -21.88 -1.71 -5.57
N ARG A 374 -22.85 -1.37 -6.42
CA ARG A 374 -22.99 -1.95 -7.77
C ARG A 374 -21.88 -1.55 -8.75
N TYR A 375 -21.18 -0.44 -8.50
CA TYR A 375 -20.10 0.05 -9.38
C TYR A 375 -18.71 -0.45 -8.99
N ASP A 376 -18.59 -1.26 -7.92
CA ASP A 376 -17.30 -1.84 -7.53
C ASP A 376 -16.78 -2.80 -8.63
N PRO A 377 -15.49 -2.75 -8.98
CA PRO A 377 -14.90 -3.61 -10.02
C PRO A 377 -15.11 -5.11 -9.79
N TRP A 378 -15.15 -5.57 -8.53
CA TRP A 378 -15.40 -6.98 -8.22
C TRP A 378 -16.86 -7.36 -8.42
N THR A 379 -17.80 -6.45 -8.15
CA THR A 379 -19.22 -6.64 -8.47
C THR A 379 -19.39 -6.86 -9.98
N ILE A 380 -18.85 -5.94 -10.78
CA ILE A 380 -18.93 -5.98 -12.25
C ILE A 380 -18.31 -7.27 -12.80
N ARG A 381 -17.09 -7.58 -12.34
CA ARG A 381 -16.36 -8.77 -12.79
C ARG A 381 -17.06 -10.07 -12.37
N SER A 382 -17.76 -10.09 -11.23
CA SER A 382 -18.56 -11.24 -10.79
C SER A 382 -19.81 -11.42 -11.65
N TYR A 383 -20.50 -10.35 -12.01
CA TYR A 383 -21.64 -10.41 -12.95
C TYR A 383 -21.22 -10.91 -14.34
N PHE A 384 -20.09 -10.43 -14.87
CA PHE A 384 -19.56 -10.92 -16.14
C PHE A 384 -19.28 -12.43 -16.08
N ARG A 385 -18.58 -12.91 -15.03
CA ARG A 385 -18.28 -14.33 -14.86
C ARG A 385 -19.52 -15.18 -14.63
N LEU A 386 -20.54 -14.66 -13.94
CA LEU A 386 -21.84 -15.31 -13.79
C LEU A 386 -22.54 -15.48 -15.14
N GLY A 387 -22.53 -14.45 -15.98
CA GLY A 387 -23.05 -14.49 -17.34
C GLY A 387 -22.31 -15.52 -18.22
N GLU A 388 -20.99 -15.55 -18.13
CA GLU A 388 -20.14 -16.55 -18.77
C GLU A 388 -20.45 -17.98 -18.29
N SER A 389 -20.74 -18.18 -16.99
CA SER A 389 -21.15 -19.48 -16.46
C SER A 389 -22.44 -19.97 -17.11
N PHE A 390 -23.43 -19.08 -17.26
CA PHE A 390 -24.69 -19.41 -17.91
C PHE A 390 -24.51 -19.71 -19.39
N TYR A 391 -23.67 -18.95 -20.09
CA TYR A 391 -23.37 -19.17 -21.51
C TYR A 391 -22.76 -20.55 -21.76
N HIS A 392 -21.73 -20.94 -21.00
CA HIS A 392 -21.09 -22.25 -21.17
C HIS A 392 -22.00 -23.44 -20.82
N GLN A 393 -23.02 -23.20 -20.00
CA GLN A 393 -24.08 -24.17 -19.70
C GLN A 393 -25.23 -24.16 -20.72
N GLU A 394 -25.12 -23.38 -21.81
CA GLU A 394 -26.15 -23.18 -22.82
C GLU A 394 -27.47 -22.58 -22.26
N LYS A 395 -27.41 -21.95 -21.08
CA LYS A 395 -28.52 -21.27 -20.41
C LYS A 395 -28.58 -19.80 -20.84
N TYR A 396 -28.71 -19.56 -22.15
CA TYR A 396 -28.61 -18.21 -22.74
C TYR A 396 -29.59 -17.19 -22.11
N ARG A 397 -30.81 -17.61 -21.78
CA ARG A 397 -31.81 -16.74 -21.13
C ARG A 397 -31.40 -16.29 -19.73
N GLY A 398 -30.64 -17.13 -19.01
CA GLY A 398 -30.07 -16.79 -17.71
C GLY A 398 -28.81 -15.93 -17.81
N ALA A 399 -28.08 -16.03 -18.92
CA ALA A 399 -26.85 -15.25 -19.17
C ALA A 399 -27.13 -13.78 -19.49
N GLU A 400 -28.26 -13.49 -20.13
CA GLU A 400 -28.57 -12.16 -20.67
C GLU A 400 -28.56 -11.06 -19.59
N SER A 401 -29.34 -11.22 -18.51
CA SER A 401 -29.44 -10.21 -17.45
C SER A 401 -28.11 -9.87 -16.76
N PRO A 402 -27.31 -10.85 -16.27
CA PRO A 402 -26.02 -10.53 -15.65
C PRO A 402 -24.99 -9.95 -16.64
N LEU A 403 -25.03 -10.36 -17.92
CA LEU A 403 -24.17 -9.75 -18.95
C LEU A 403 -24.59 -8.31 -19.29
N GLN A 404 -25.89 -8.04 -19.41
CA GLN A 404 -26.40 -6.67 -19.58
C GLN A 404 -25.95 -5.76 -18.44
N GLU A 405 -26.09 -6.24 -17.20
CA GLU A 405 -25.67 -5.47 -16.03
C GLU A 405 -24.15 -5.27 -15.99
N ALA A 406 -23.35 -6.30 -16.32
CA ALA A 406 -21.90 -6.17 -16.43
C ALA A 406 -21.47 -5.19 -17.53
N VAL A 407 -22.11 -5.22 -18.70
CA VAL A 407 -21.83 -4.30 -19.83
C VAL A 407 -22.23 -2.88 -19.46
N GLU A 408 -23.43 -2.66 -18.91
CA GLU A 408 -23.90 -1.34 -18.48
C GLU A 408 -22.92 -0.73 -17.46
N LEU A 409 -22.60 -1.49 -16.42
CA LEU A 409 -21.77 -1.01 -15.32
C LEU A 409 -20.32 -0.82 -15.74
N SER A 410 -19.74 -1.75 -16.51
CA SER A 410 -18.36 -1.63 -17.01
C SER A 410 -18.23 -0.49 -18.04
N THR A 411 -19.22 -0.30 -18.91
CA THR A 411 -19.27 0.84 -19.84
C THR A 411 -19.27 2.17 -19.10
N ARG A 412 -20.04 2.26 -18.01
CA ARG A 412 -20.10 3.47 -17.17
C ARG A 412 -18.83 3.70 -16.36
N THR A 413 -18.20 2.65 -15.84
CA THR A 413 -17.04 2.76 -14.93
C THR A 413 -15.70 2.75 -15.66
N LEU A 414 -15.47 1.78 -16.56
CA LEU A 414 -14.21 1.55 -17.28
C LEU A 414 -14.25 2.17 -18.69
N GLY A 415 -15.42 2.19 -19.33
CA GLY A 415 -15.62 2.73 -20.69
C GLY A 415 -15.73 1.65 -21.77
N ILE A 416 -16.32 2.01 -22.91
CA ILE A 416 -16.60 1.08 -24.03
C ILE A 416 -15.36 0.43 -24.66
N HIS A 417 -14.17 0.96 -24.41
CA HIS A 417 -12.91 0.48 -24.97
C HIS A 417 -12.05 -0.30 -23.97
N ASP A 418 -12.53 -0.49 -22.73
CA ASP A 418 -11.87 -1.39 -21.78
C ASP A 418 -11.98 -2.84 -22.30
N ASP A 419 -10.89 -3.60 -22.21
CA ASP A 419 -10.84 -4.98 -22.72
C ASP A 419 -11.93 -5.86 -22.07
N GLY A 420 -12.20 -5.66 -20.77
CA GLY A 420 -13.25 -6.40 -20.06
C GLY A 420 -14.66 -5.97 -20.49
N THR A 421 -14.88 -4.68 -20.76
CA THR A 421 -16.14 -4.19 -21.32
C THR A 421 -16.38 -4.74 -22.72
N LEU A 422 -15.35 -4.79 -23.56
CA LEU A 422 -15.43 -5.35 -24.91
C LEU A 422 -15.73 -6.85 -24.87
N GLU A 423 -15.07 -7.59 -23.99
CA GLU A 423 -15.30 -9.02 -23.79
C GLU A 423 -16.74 -9.30 -23.33
N ALA A 424 -17.23 -8.54 -22.34
CA ALA A 424 -18.61 -8.64 -21.86
C ALA A 424 -19.64 -8.28 -22.95
N THR A 425 -19.38 -7.23 -23.72
CA THR A 425 -20.26 -6.76 -24.80
C THR A 425 -20.34 -7.80 -25.92
N ARG A 426 -19.20 -8.37 -26.30
CA ARG A 426 -19.14 -9.43 -27.30
C ARG A 426 -19.94 -10.66 -26.85
N LEU A 427 -19.74 -11.11 -25.61
CA LEU A 427 -20.43 -12.28 -25.08
C LEU A 427 -21.95 -12.05 -24.97
N LEU A 428 -22.38 -10.83 -24.61
CA LEU A 428 -23.79 -10.45 -24.61
C LEU A 428 -24.40 -10.50 -26.02
N ALA A 429 -23.69 -10.00 -27.04
CA ALA A 429 -24.15 -10.07 -28.42
C ALA A 429 -24.31 -11.52 -28.90
N GLU A 430 -23.35 -12.41 -28.58
CA GLU A 430 -23.46 -13.84 -28.88
C GLU A 430 -24.68 -14.48 -28.19
N VAL A 431 -24.97 -14.12 -26.93
CA VAL A 431 -26.16 -14.58 -26.21
C VAL A 431 -27.46 -14.10 -26.88
N GLN A 432 -27.52 -12.84 -27.30
CA GLN A 432 -28.70 -12.25 -27.95
C GLN A 432 -28.98 -12.87 -29.32
N GLU A 433 -27.93 -13.19 -30.09
CA GLU A 433 -28.05 -13.92 -31.36
C GLU A 433 -28.63 -15.33 -31.13
N ARG A 434 -28.15 -16.04 -30.11
CA ARG A 434 -28.66 -17.38 -29.74
C ARG A 434 -30.11 -17.35 -29.26
N LEU A 435 -30.55 -16.26 -28.62
CA LEU A 435 -31.92 -16.06 -28.15
C LEU A 435 -32.89 -15.59 -29.25
N SER A 436 -32.37 -15.08 -30.37
CA SER A 436 -33.15 -14.53 -31.48
C SER A 436 -32.83 -15.29 -32.78
N PRO A 437 -33.39 -16.50 -33.01
CA PRO A 437 -33.06 -17.29 -34.19
C PRO A 437 -33.54 -16.70 -35.54
N THR A 438 -34.13 -15.50 -35.56
CA THR A 438 -34.88 -14.94 -36.69
C THR A 438 -34.23 -13.73 -37.38
N ALA A 439 -32.91 -13.53 -37.23
CA ALA A 439 -32.19 -12.46 -37.95
C ALA A 439 -31.29 -12.96 -39.11
N SER A 440 -31.14 -14.28 -39.31
CA SER A 440 -30.36 -14.84 -40.44
C SER A 440 -31.21 -15.18 -41.69
N ALA A 441 -32.47 -14.77 -41.73
CA ALA A 441 -33.39 -15.01 -42.85
C ALA A 441 -34.05 -13.71 -43.33
N LYS A 442 -33.25 -12.68 -43.66
CA LYS A 442 -33.70 -11.51 -44.44
C LYS A 442 -32.51 -10.64 -44.89
N VAL A 443 -31.53 -11.24 -45.55
CA VAL A 443 -30.68 -10.50 -46.50
C VAL A 443 -30.54 -11.36 -47.75
N THR A 444 -31.62 -11.43 -48.53
CA THR A 444 -31.57 -11.77 -49.95
C THR A 444 -32.17 -10.59 -50.69
N GLU A 445 -31.32 -9.69 -51.19
CA GLU A 445 -31.38 -9.26 -52.58
C GLU A 445 -30.13 -8.43 -52.97
N THR A 446 -29.46 -8.95 -54.00
CA THR A 446 -28.64 -8.26 -55.01
C THR A 446 -27.27 -7.70 -54.63
N VAL A 447 -26.23 -8.53 -54.71
CA VAL A 447 -24.94 -8.13 -55.32
C VAL A 447 -24.48 -9.25 -56.25
N ALA A 448 -24.14 -8.88 -57.47
CA ALA A 448 -23.72 -9.76 -58.56
C ALA A 448 -22.44 -10.58 -58.22
N PRO A 449 -22.27 -11.78 -58.80
CA PRO A 449 -21.14 -12.65 -58.48
C PRO A 449 -19.83 -12.14 -59.11
N PRO A 450 -18.68 -12.32 -58.46
CA PRO A 450 -17.37 -12.12 -59.08
C PRO A 450 -17.08 -13.24 -60.10
N PRO A 451 -16.25 -13.00 -61.13
CA PRO A 451 -15.99 -13.97 -62.17
C PRO A 451 -15.08 -15.11 -61.67
N GLU A 452 -15.34 -16.32 -62.17
CA GLU A 452 -14.56 -17.53 -61.91
C GLU A 452 -13.14 -17.45 -62.51
N PRO A 453 -12.15 -18.13 -61.89
CA PRO A 453 -10.81 -18.24 -62.45
C PRO A 453 -10.76 -19.32 -63.54
N THR A 454 -10.25 -18.95 -64.72
CA THR A 454 -9.91 -19.89 -65.80
C THR A 454 -8.49 -20.45 -65.59
N PRO A 455 -8.25 -21.74 -65.90
CA PRO A 455 -6.95 -22.39 -65.71
C PRO A 455 -6.11 -22.35 -66.99
N THR A 456 -4.79 -22.25 -66.86
CA THR A 456 -3.74 -22.65 -67.83
C THR A 456 -2.40 -22.14 -67.27
N ALA A 457 -1.23 -22.73 -67.48
CA ALA A 457 -0.77 -24.02 -67.95
C ALA A 457 0.71 -24.10 -67.52
N GLU A 458 1.22 -25.30 -67.29
CA GLU A 458 2.65 -25.58 -67.07
C GLU A 458 3.48 -25.18 -68.30
N SER A 459 4.68 -24.62 -68.08
CA SER A 459 5.88 -24.98 -68.85
C SER A 459 7.15 -24.44 -68.17
N ASP A 460 8.01 -25.41 -67.84
CA ASP A 460 9.48 -25.43 -67.91
C ASP A 460 10.23 -24.14 -68.27
N GLU A 461 11.25 -23.76 -67.51
CA GLU A 461 12.67 -24.15 -67.76
C GLU A 461 13.65 -23.32 -66.91
N GLN A 462 14.36 -24.03 -66.02
CA GLN A 462 15.78 -23.92 -65.62
C GLN A 462 16.49 -22.60 -65.17
N PRO A 463 17.58 -22.75 -64.37
CA PRO A 463 18.14 -21.69 -63.53
C PRO A 463 19.40 -21.04 -64.11
N ARG A 464 19.69 -19.76 -63.78
CA ARG A 464 21.05 -19.20 -63.59
C ARG A 464 21.09 -17.68 -63.30
N THR A 465 21.82 -17.36 -62.22
CA THR A 465 22.80 -16.27 -62.01
C THR A 465 22.45 -14.78 -62.17
N SER A 466 22.86 -14.01 -61.14
CA SER A 466 23.02 -12.54 -61.11
C SER A 466 23.89 -12.01 -62.25
N PRO A 467 23.69 -10.75 -62.72
CA PRO A 467 24.51 -9.64 -62.19
C PRO A 467 23.87 -8.23 -62.23
N GLY A 468 24.49 -7.29 -61.50
CA GLY A 468 24.68 -5.93 -62.05
C GLY A 468 23.87 -4.78 -61.45
N THR A 469 24.48 -4.10 -60.48
CA THR A 469 24.20 -2.74 -60.00
C THR A 469 24.20 -1.68 -61.10
N LYS A 470 23.22 -0.74 -61.10
CA LYS A 470 23.38 0.64 -61.59
C LYS A 470 22.54 1.65 -60.80
N ASP A 471 23.31 2.52 -60.12
CA ASP A 471 23.13 3.89 -59.63
C ASP A 471 21.81 4.66 -59.84
N LEU A 472 21.32 5.23 -58.73
CA LEU A 472 20.60 6.51 -58.65
C LEU A 472 21.18 7.34 -57.48
N PRO A 473 21.13 8.69 -57.54
CA PRO A 473 22.15 9.56 -56.96
C PRO A 473 21.94 9.93 -55.48
N VAL A 474 23.07 9.96 -54.76
CA VAL A 474 23.23 10.35 -53.36
C VAL A 474 23.18 11.88 -53.20
N ARG A 475 22.32 12.38 -52.29
CA ARG A 475 22.37 13.79 -51.81
C ARG A 475 23.64 14.05 -51.00
N PRO A 476 24.26 15.24 -51.10
CA PRO A 476 25.53 15.53 -50.44
C PRO A 476 25.38 15.62 -48.92
N LYS A 477 26.16 14.80 -48.20
CA LYS A 477 26.45 14.99 -46.78
C LYS A 477 27.49 16.10 -46.66
N SER A 478 27.09 17.28 -46.18
CA SER A 478 28.04 18.24 -45.61
C SER A 478 28.33 17.82 -44.17
N THR A 479 29.48 17.21 -44.00
CA THR A 479 30.06 16.78 -42.73
C THR A 479 30.83 17.94 -42.10
N THR A 480 30.32 18.48 -41.00
CA THR A 480 31.17 18.81 -39.86
C THR A 480 30.75 17.91 -38.71
N TYR A 481 31.24 16.68 -38.77
CA TYR A 481 31.23 15.74 -37.65
C TYR A 481 32.08 16.37 -36.54
N ARG A 482 31.45 17.06 -35.58
CA ARG A 482 32.04 17.12 -34.25
C ARG A 482 31.98 15.68 -33.72
N PRO A 483 33.10 15.09 -33.27
CA PRO A 483 33.02 13.80 -32.62
C PRO A 483 32.01 13.92 -31.49
N ARG A 484 30.95 13.10 -31.53
CA ARG A 484 30.12 12.90 -30.34
C ARG A 484 31.10 12.52 -29.24
N PRO A 485 31.14 13.23 -28.10
CA PRO A 485 31.86 12.70 -26.97
C PRO A 485 31.32 11.29 -26.75
N GLU A 486 32.20 10.31 -26.59
CA GLU A 486 31.78 8.98 -26.16
C GLU A 486 30.80 9.14 -25.00
N PRO A 487 29.73 8.32 -24.91
CA PRO A 487 28.79 8.44 -23.80
C PRO A 487 29.60 8.24 -22.52
N ARG A 488 29.92 9.34 -21.83
CA ARG A 488 30.28 9.31 -20.43
C ARG A 488 29.13 8.54 -19.80
N GLY A 489 29.40 7.36 -19.24
CA GLY A 489 28.35 6.58 -18.59
C GLY A 489 27.68 7.48 -17.57
N SER A 490 26.44 7.89 -17.83
CA SER A 490 25.65 8.61 -16.85
C SER A 490 25.33 7.63 -15.74
N PHE A 491 25.73 7.94 -14.53
CA PHE A 491 25.39 7.13 -13.37
C PHE A 491 24.01 7.57 -12.88
N ARG A 492 23.21 6.64 -12.33
CA ARG A 492 21.90 6.97 -11.76
C ARG A 492 21.98 8.05 -10.66
N GLU A 493 23.15 8.18 -10.05
CA GLU A 493 23.46 9.15 -8.99
C GLU A 493 23.55 10.59 -9.50
N ASP A 494 23.64 10.83 -10.82
CA ASP A 494 23.78 12.17 -11.39
C ASP A 494 22.45 12.97 -11.42
N TYR A 495 21.32 12.32 -11.12
CA TYR A 495 19.99 12.92 -11.23
C TYR A 495 19.34 13.16 -9.86
N THR A 496 18.85 14.38 -9.64
CA THR A 496 18.24 14.79 -8.37
C THR A 496 16.74 15.10 -8.44
N VAL A 497 16.17 15.19 -9.65
CA VAL A 497 14.74 15.44 -9.87
C VAL A 497 14.17 14.32 -10.73
N GLY A 498 13.09 13.71 -10.26
CA GLY A 498 12.31 12.73 -11.03
C GLY A 498 11.19 13.40 -11.80
N TRP A 499 10.93 12.94 -13.02
CA TRP A 499 9.77 13.31 -13.81
C TRP A 499 8.86 12.08 -13.97
N ILE A 500 7.60 12.19 -13.58
CA ILE A 500 6.62 11.11 -13.71
C ILE A 500 5.49 11.56 -14.64
N CYS A 501 5.30 10.78 -15.70
CA CYS A 501 4.19 10.84 -16.63
C CYS A 501 3.55 9.44 -16.73
N ALA A 502 2.23 9.37 -16.89
CA ALA A 502 1.47 8.12 -16.93
C ALA A 502 1.16 7.67 -18.36
N LEU A 503 1.05 8.61 -19.31
CA LEU A 503 0.66 8.32 -20.68
C LEU A 503 1.84 8.50 -21.67
N PRO A 504 1.90 7.72 -22.76
CA PRO A 504 2.93 7.89 -23.78
C PRO A 504 2.99 9.30 -24.39
N ILE A 505 1.85 9.99 -24.48
CA ILE A 505 1.80 11.37 -24.99
C ILE A 505 2.42 12.39 -24.03
N GLU A 506 2.34 12.13 -22.73
CA GLU A 506 2.97 12.94 -21.69
C GLU A 506 4.48 12.71 -21.67
N LEU A 507 4.92 11.46 -21.87
CA LEU A 507 6.34 11.13 -22.04
C LEU A 507 6.92 11.82 -23.28
N ALA A 508 6.24 11.73 -24.43
CA ALA A 508 6.67 12.39 -25.65
C ALA A 508 6.78 13.92 -25.50
N ALA A 509 5.86 14.54 -24.75
CA ALA A 509 5.94 15.96 -24.45
C ALA A 509 7.17 16.30 -23.57
N ALA A 510 7.50 15.42 -22.61
CA ALA A 510 8.66 15.58 -21.75
C ALA A 510 9.98 15.40 -22.52
N GLU A 511 10.07 14.38 -23.37
CA GLU A 511 11.26 14.11 -24.20
C GLU A 511 11.58 15.27 -25.14
N GLU A 512 10.55 15.91 -25.70
CA GLU A 512 10.73 17.06 -26.60
C GLU A 512 11.09 18.37 -25.86
N ILE A 513 10.63 18.54 -24.61
CA ILE A 513 10.86 19.78 -23.84
C ILE A 513 12.20 19.78 -23.07
N LEU A 514 12.69 18.60 -22.71
CA LEU A 514 13.96 18.42 -22.00
C LEU A 514 15.14 18.51 -22.96
N ASP A 515 16.32 18.86 -22.45
CA ASP A 515 17.42 19.32 -23.31
C ASP A 515 18.24 18.17 -23.91
N ASP A 516 18.41 17.07 -23.16
CA ASP A 516 19.29 15.95 -23.51
C ASP A 516 18.63 14.60 -23.21
N GLU A 517 18.73 13.65 -24.14
CA GLU A 517 18.36 12.25 -23.95
C GLU A 517 19.61 11.44 -23.57
N HIS A 518 19.59 10.82 -22.40
CA HIS A 518 20.67 9.97 -21.91
C HIS A 518 20.27 8.50 -22.10
N GLY A 519 21.17 7.67 -22.63
CA GLY A 519 20.89 6.25 -22.90
C GLY A 519 20.62 5.43 -21.63
N GLU A 520 20.16 4.19 -21.81
CA GLU A 520 19.85 3.30 -20.68
C GLU A 520 21.05 3.10 -19.75
N PHE A 521 20.81 3.23 -18.45
CA PHE A 521 21.81 2.98 -17.41
C PHE A 521 22.35 1.54 -17.50
N ARG A 522 23.68 1.35 -17.39
CA ARG A 522 24.27 0.00 -17.24
C ARG A 522 23.69 -0.66 -15.98
N ARG A 523 22.94 -1.75 -16.15
CA ARG A 523 22.52 -2.61 -15.04
C ARG A 523 23.72 -3.43 -14.57
N GLU A 524 24.33 -3.09 -13.44
CA GLU A 524 25.24 -4.02 -12.78
C GLU A 524 24.41 -5.13 -12.12
N ARG A 525 24.87 -6.38 -12.24
CA ARG A 525 24.21 -7.58 -11.70
C ARG A 525 24.33 -7.62 -10.18
N GLU A 526 23.79 -6.64 -9.47
CA GLU A 526 23.54 -6.63 -8.02
C GLU A 526 22.78 -5.38 -7.54
N ASP A 527 22.22 -4.58 -8.46
CA ASP A 527 21.59 -3.31 -8.11
C ASP A 527 20.17 -3.48 -7.53
N ASN A 528 20.11 -3.37 -6.21
CA ASN A 528 18.90 -3.05 -5.45
C ASN A 528 18.32 -1.71 -5.95
N ASP A 529 17.07 -1.68 -6.43
CA ASP A 529 16.36 -0.45 -6.86
C ASP A 529 16.15 0.56 -5.70
N GLU A 530 17.20 1.21 -5.25
CA GLU A 530 17.16 2.46 -4.50
C GLU A 530 17.37 3.60 -5.52
N ASN A 531 16.33 4.40 -5.78
CA ASN A 531 16.48 5.73 -6.38
C ASN A 531 17.32 6.59 -5.41
N LEU A 532 18.65 6.43 -5.45
CA LEU A 532 19.54 6.89 -4.38
C LEU A 532 19.92 8.37 -4.44
N ASN A 533 19.46 9.15 -5.43
CA ASN A 533 19.67 10.62 -5.41
C ASN A 533 18.47 11.49 -5.79
N ILE A 534 17.28 10.91 -6.08
CA ILE A 534 16.08 11.70 -6.41
C ILE A 534 15.52 12.38 -5.16
N ARG A 535 15.67 13.71 -5.08
CA ARG A 535 15.25 14.54 -3.94
C ARG A 535 13.84 15.11 -4.09
N LEU A 536 13.38 15.29 -5.33
CA LEU A 536 12.11 15.92 -5.68
C LEU A 536 11.50 15.19 -6.88
N VAL A 537 10.18 15.22 -7.00
CA VAL A 537 9.47 14.64 -8.15
C VAL A 537 8.47 15.64 -8.73
N LEU A 538 8.45 15.78 -10.05
CA LEU A 538 7.39 16.46 -10.78
C LEU A 538 6.45 15.42 -11.37
N MET A 539 5.16 15.53 -11.05
CA MET A 539 4.11 14.72 -11.66
C MET A 539 3.43 15.55 -12.72
N VAL A 540 3.80 15.32 -13.97
CA VAL A 540 3.40 16.17 -15.11
C VAL A 540 2.57 15.33 -16.06
N GLY A 541 1.41 15.85 -16.44
CA GLY A 541 0.47 15.10 -17.26
C GLY A 541 -0.80 15.89 -17.51
N ILE A 542 -1.86 15.20 -17.89
CA ILE A 542 -3.15 15.81 -18.23
C ILE A 542 -4.22 15.58 -17.15
N GLY A 543 -5.18 16.48 -17.09
CA GLY A 543 -6.35 16.35 -16.22
C GLY A 543 -7.57 17.04 -16.81
N GLY A 544 -8.72 16.83 -16.18
CA GLY A 544 -9.96 17.50 -16.56
C GLY A 544 -10.16 18.77 -15.74
N GLY A 545 -10.47 19.88 -16.38
CA GLY A 545 -10.66 21.18 -15.73
C GLY A 545 -12.02 21.30 -15.05
N VAL A 546 -12.09 22.18 -14.04
CA VAL A 546 -13.33 22.53 -13.35
C VAL A 546 -13.55 24.04 -13.48
N PRO A 547 -14.31 24.48 -14.50
CA PRO A 547 -14.66 25.89 -14.67
C PRO A 547 -15.59 26.34 -13.54
N SER A 548 -15.35 27.53 -13.00
CA SER A 548 -16.16 28.16 -11.95
C SER A 548 -16.21 29.67 -12.13
N ALA A 549 -17.04 30.36 -11.34
CA ALA A 549 -17.06 31.83 -11.35
C ALA A 549 -15.75 32.41 -10.79
N GLU A 550 -15.10 31.69 -9.88
CA GLU A 550 -13.86 32.08 -9.22
C GLU A 550 -12.60 31.72 -10.02
N ALA A 551 -12.68 30.72 -10.91
CA ALA A 551 -11.58 30.27 -11.74
C ALA A 551 -12.08 29.85 -13.14
N ASP A 552 -11.76 30.64 -14.15
CA ASP A 552 -12.12 30.44 -15.55
C ASP A 552 -11.18 29.43 -16.24
N VAL A 553 -11.12 28.18 -15.75
CA VAL A 553 -10.26 27.12 -16.30
C VAL A 553 -10.71 26.75 -17.72
N ARG A 554 -9.80 26.76 -18.70
CA ARG A 554 -10.05 26.45 -20.12
C ARG A 554 -9.23 25.26 -20.61
N LEU A 555 -9.64 24.65 -21.73
CA LEU A 555 -8.84 23.62 -22.39
C LEU A 555 -7.48 24.21 -22.83
N GLY A 556 -6.40 23.47 -22.57
CA GLY A 556 -5.03 23.90 -22.81
C GLY A 556 -4.35 24.59 -21.62
N ASP A 557 -5.13 25.15 -20.68
CA ASP A 557 -4.59 25.75 -19.45
C ASP A 557 -3.79 24.75 -18.62
N VAL A 558 -2.96 25.28 -17.72
CA VAL A 558 -2.21 24.48 -16.75
C VAL A 558 -2.77 24.69 -15.35
N VAL A 559 -3.02 23.61 -14.62
CA VAL A 559 -3.37 23.62 -13.19
C VAL A 559 -2.20 23.06 -12.39
N VAL A 560 -1.73 23.85 -11.43
CA VAL A 560 -0.63 23.51 -10.52
C VAL A 560 -1.21 23.27 -9.12
N GLY A 561 -0.93 22.09 -8.58
CA GLY A 561 -1.36 21.70 -7.23
C GLY A 561 -0.71 22.58 -6.17
N HIS A 562 -1.45 23.57 -5.67
CA HIS A 562 -0.97 24.56 -4.71
C HIS A 562 -1.79 24.50 -3.41
N PRO A 563 -1.14 24.52 -2.23
CA PRO A 563 -1.86 24.53 -0.95
C PRO A 563 -2.90 25.65 -0.90
N HIS A 564 -4.13 25.29 -0.51
CA HIS A 564 -5.25 26.22 -0.41
C HIS A 564 -6.17 25.83 0.75
N SER A 565 -6.49 26.79 1.63
CA SER A 565 -7.28 26.57 2.83
C SER A 565 -6.72 25.41 3.67
N ILE A 566 -7.50 24.35 3.91
CA ILE A 566 -7.12 23.16 4.69
C ILE A 566 -6.48 22.04 3.85
N HIS A 567 -6.20 22.28 2.56
CA HIS A 567 -5.74 21.26 1.62
C HIS A 567 -4.32 21.50 1.14
N GLY A 568 -3.55 20.41 1.01
CA GLY A 568 -2.14 20.47 0.63
C GLY A 568 -1.86 20.68 -0.86
N GLY A 569 -2.87 21.04 -1.66
CA GLY A 569 -2.77 21.19 -3.11
C GLY A 569 -3.28 19.99 -3.90
N VAL A 570 -3.37 18.80 -3.29
CA VAL A 570 -4.04 17.63 -3.86
C VAL A 570 -4.94 16.98 -2.81
N ILE A 571 -6.13 16.53 -3.20
CA ILE A 571 -7.05 15.77 -2.35
C ILE A 571 -7.36 14.44 -3.03
N GLN A 572 -7.24 13.33 -2.29
CA GLN A 572 -7.82 12.08 -2.75
C GLN A 572 -9.34 12.08 -2.49
N TYR A 573 -10.16 12.32 -3.51
CA TYR A 573 -11.59 12.62 -3.30
C TYR A 573 -12.45 11.38 -3.05
N ASP A 574 -12.01 10.21 -3.51
CA ASP A 574 -12.75 8.95 -3.46
C ASP A 574 -12.26 7.97 -2.38
N MET A 575 -11.32 8.39 -1.51
CA MET A 575 -10.82 7.57 -0.40
C MET A 575 -11.44 7.97 0.94
N GLY A 576 -12.22 7.07 1.52
CA GLY A 576 -12.98 7.36 2.73
C GLY A 576 -13.76 6.18 3.27
N LYS A 577 -14.54 6.44 4.30
CA LYS A 577 -15.45 5.49 4.92
C LYS A 577 -16.88 5.88 4.58
N THR A 578 -17.66 4.92 4.12
CA THR A 578 -19.11 5.09 4.05
C THR A 578 -19.67 5.05 5.48
N THR A 579 -20.42 6.08 5.86
CA THR A 579 -21.15 6.16 7.13
C THR A 579 -22.66 6.23 6.86
N PRO A 580 -23.52 6.02 7.87
CA PRO A 580 -24.97 6.21 7.71
C PRO A 580 -25.38 7.63 7.26
N SER A 581 -24.50 8.62 7.44
CA SER A 581 -24.71 10.01 7.02
C SER A 581 -24.08 10.33 5.66
N GLY A 582 -23.50 9.35 4.96
CA GLY A 582 -22.86 9.51 3.65
C GLY A 582 -21.38 9.14 3.64
N PHE A 583 -20.68 9.51 2.57
CA PHE A 583 -19.24 9.24 2.43
C PHE A 583 -18.41 10.24 3.25
N ALA A 584 -17.60 9.73 4.18
CA ALA A 584 -16.66 10.51 4.97
C ALA A 584 -15.22 10.25 4.50
N ARG A 585 -14.60 11.24 3.84
CA ARG A 585 -13.20 11.16 3.40
C ARG A 585 -12.28 10.91 4.60
N THR A 586 -11.30 10.02 4.43
CA THR A 586 -10.29 9.73 5.47
C THR A 586 -8.89 9.94 4.95
N GLY A 587 -8.08 10.69 5.70
CA GLY A 587 -6.68 10.96 5.37
C GLY A 587 -6.42 12.35 4.80
N MET A 588 -5.15 12.70 4.71
CA MET A 588 -4.63 13.93 4.10
C MET A 588 -3.42 13.55 3.25
N LEU A 589 -3.27 14.19 2.09
CA LEU A 589 -2.08 14.05 1.26
C LEU A 589 -1.03 15.10 1.66
N ASN A 590 0.25 14.76 1.51
CA ASN A 590 1.35 15.70 1.77
C ASN A 590 1.27 16.94 0.88
N MET A 591 1.76 18.06 1.40
CA MET A 591 1.97 19.28 0.62
C MET A 591 3.24 19.17 -0.23
N PRO A 592 3.33 19.87 -1.37
CA PRO A 592 4.58 20.02 -2.09
C PRO A 592 5.69 20.57 -1.16
N PRO A 593 6.93 20.09 -1.31
CA PRO A 593 8.05 20.51 -0.48
C PRO A 593 8.31 22.03 -0.63
N PRO A 594 8.82 22.71 0.43
CA PRO A 594 9.06 24.15 0.41
C PRO A 594 9.91 24.64 -0.77
N MET A 595 10.86 23.83 -1.23
CA MET A 595 11.69 24.16 -2.40
C MET A 595 10.87 24.29 -3.69
N LEU A 596 9.91 23.39 -3.93
CA LEU A 596 9.02 23.47 -5.10
C LEU A 596 8.04 24.63 -4.95
N LEU A 597 7.54 24.91 -3.75
CA LEU A 597 6.67 26.08 -3.51
C LEU A 597 7.42 27.41 -3.73
N ALA A 598 8.69 27.48 -3.32
CA ALA A 598 9.54 28.65 -3.59
C ALA A 598 9.82 28.80 -5.09
N ALA A 599 10.05 27.69 -5.80
CA ALA A 599 10.19 27.70 -7.25
C ALA A 599 8.91 28.18 -7.96
N VAL A 600 7.73 27.68 -7.54
CA VAL A 600 6.42 28.16 -8.03
C VAL A 600 6.27 29.66 -7.82
N ALA A 601 6.59 30.17 -6.62
CA ALA A 601 6.52 31.60 -6.34
C ALA A 601 7.45 32.43 -7.23
N ARG A 602 8.63 31.90 -7.60
CA ARG A 602 9.55 32.55 -8.54
C ARG A 602 9.00 32.56 -9.96
N VAL A 603 8.45 31.46 -10.46
CA VAL A 603 7.81 31.41 -11.79
C VAL A 603 6.67 32.44 -11.87
N ARG A 604 5.81 32.50 -10.85
CA ARG A 604 4.74 33.52 -10.76
C ARG A 604 5.29 34.95 -10.76
N ALA A 605 6.40 35.20 -10.05
CA ALA A 605 7.05 36.50 -10.05
C ALA A 605 7.66 36.85 -11.42
N HIS A 606 8.10 35.87 -12.21
CA HIS A 606 8.56 36.08 -13.58
C HIS A 606 7.38 36.43 -14.50
N GLU A 607 6.28 35.70 -14.39
CA GLU A 607 5.01 35.95 -15.10
C GLU A 607 4.51 37.40 -14.88
N PHE A 608 4.37 37.83 -13.62
CA PHE A 608 3.95 39.22 -13.29
C PHE A 608 4.90 40.30 -13.81
N ARG A 609 6.14 39.95 -14.14
CA ARG A 609 7.15 40.88 -14.66
C ARG A 609 7.31 40.80 -16.18
N GLY A 610 6.52 39.98 -16.87
CA GLY A 610 6.68 39.72 -18.31
C GLY A 610 8.03 39.07 -18.63
N ARG A 611 8.55 38.23 -17.73
CA ARG A 611 9.83 37.51 -17.84
C ARG A 611 9.66 35.99 -17.84
N SER A 612 8.44 35.51 -17.99
CA SER A 612 8.18 34.08 -18.08
C SER A 612 8.78 33.54 -19.37
N LYS A 613 9.36 32.33 -19.29
CA LYS A 613 9.86 31.56 -20.44
C LYS A 613 8.88 30.48 -20.88
N PHE A 614 7.67 30.46 -20.30
CA PHE A 614 6.66 29.47 -20.58
C PHE A 614 6.38 29.36 -22.09
N HIS A 615 6.15 30.50 -22.75
CA HIS A 615 5.86 30.54 -24.17
C HIS A 615 7.07 30.11 -25.02
N ASP A 616 8.29 30.52 -24.65
CA ASP A 616 9.52 30.07 -25.30
C ASP A 616 9.64 28.53 -25.24
N HIS A 617 9.32 27.92 -24.10
CA HIS A 617 9.32 26.47 -23.96
C HIS A 617 8.21 25.83 -24.80
N LEU A 618 6.99 26.36 -24.75
CA LEU A 618 5.87 25.83 -25.51
C LEU A 618 6.11 25.89 -27.03
N SER A 619 6.78 26.93 -27.53
CA SER A 619 7.11 27.09 -28.95
C SER A 619 7.95 25.95 -29.52
N LYS A 620 8.77 25.27 -28.69
CA LYS A 620 9.55 24.09 -29.10
C LYS A 620 8.66 22.93 -29.56
N LEU A 621 7.43 22.85 -29.04
CA LEU A 621 6.49 21.80 -29.40
C LEU A 621 5.73 22.11 -30.69
N GLU A 622 5.81 23.33 -31.23
CA GLU A 622 5.09 23.72 -32.45
C GLU A 622 5.59 22.98 -33.69
N ASP A 623 6.87 22.59 -33.71
CA ASP A 623 7.48 21.82 -34.80
C ASP A 623 6.95 20.37 -34.85
N VAL A 624 6.42 19.87 -33.74
CA VAL A 624 5.82 18.54 -33.66
C VAL A 624 4.32 18.66 -33.88
N ALA A 625 3.89 18.29 -35.08
CA ALA A 625 2.51 18.48 -35.54
C ALA A 625 1.43 18.01 -34.56
N ARG A 626 1.70 16.97 -33.75
CA ARG A 626 0.77 16.42 -32.75
C ARG A 626 0.52 17.36 -31.56
N PHE A 627 1.49 18.20 -31.21
CA PHE A 627 1.42 19.15 -30.10
C PHE A 627 0.96 20.55 -30.54
N GLN A 628 0.66 20.76 -31.82
CA GLN A 628 0.18 22.05 -32.30
C GLN A 628 -1.22 22.38 -31.77
N ARG A 629 -1.38 23.60 -31.27
CA ARG A 629 -2.66 24.15 -30.81
C ARG A 629 -3.79 23.98 -31.83
N ALA A 630 -3.50 24.25 -33.10
CA ALA A 630 -4.48 24.18 -34.19
C ALA A 630 -5.10 22.78 -34.37
N ARG A 631 -4.41 21.73 -33.93
CA ARG A 631 -4.92 20.34 -33.98
C ARG A 631 -5.78 19.96 -32.78
N ALA A 632 -5.72 20.72 -31.69
CA ALA A 632 -6.49 20.44 -30.48
C ALA A 632 -7.98 20.78 -30.67
N GLY A 633 -8.32 21.72 -31.55
CA GLY A 633 -9.71 22.15 -31.81
C GLY A 633 -10.13 23.34 -30.95
N HIS A 634 -11.42 23.68 -30.96
CA HIS A 634 -11.94 24.83 -30.21
C HIS A 634 -12.15 24.50 -28.73
N ASP A 635 -11.99 25.51 -27.87
CA ASP A 635 -12.37 25.41 -26.46
C ASP A 635 -13.89 25.60 -26.34
N ILE A 636 -14.61 24.53 -26.03
CA ILE A 636 -16.07 24.54 -25.95
C ILE A 636 -16.48 23.96 -24.59
N LEU A 637 -17.19 24.77 -23.81
CA LEU A 637 -17.80 24.34 -22.55
C LEU A 637 -19.32 24.22 -22.73
N PHE A 638 -19.90 23.11 -22.31
CA PHE A 638 -21.34 22.89 -22.31
C PHE A 638 -21.96 23.11 -20.93
N GLN A 639 -23.28 23.38 -20.90
CA GLN A 639 -24.04 23.47 -19.66
C GLN A 639 -23.92 22.17 -18.85
N ALA A 640 -23.73 22.27 -17.54
CA ALA A 640 -23.47 21.10 -16.68
C ALA A 640 -24.59 20.04 -16.68
N THR A 641 -25.82 20.42 -17.02
CA THR A 641 -26.99 19.54 -17.11
C THR A 641 -27.20 18.94 -18.50
N TYR A 642 -26.37 19.30 -19.47
CA TYR A 642 -26.41 18.72 -20.81
C TYR A 642 -25.39 17.60 -20.86
N ASP A 643 -25.82 16.40 -21.22
CA ASP A 643 -24.92 15.27 -21.41
C ASP A 643 -24.70 14.99 -22.89
N HIS A 644 -23.48 14.56 -23.21
CA HIS A 644 -23.11 14.15 -24.55
C HIS A 644 -23.80 12.84 -24.95
N GLU A 645 -24.59 12.85 -26.02
CA GLU A 645 -25.32 11.68 -26.54
C GLU A 645 -24.62 11.12 -27.79
N GLY A 646 -23.60 10.27 -27.60
CA GLY A 646 -23.00 9.45 -28.66
C GLY A 646 -21.98 10.18 -29.56
N HIS A 647 -20.94 9.43 -29.98
CA HIS A 647 -19.77 9.82 -30.81
C HIS A 647 -18.52 10.31 -30.05
N GLN A 648 -17.36 10.27 -30.73
CA GLN A 648 -16.03 10.58 -30.18
C GLN A 648 -15.70 12.07 -30.07
N THR A 649 -16.50 12.94 -30.70
CA THR A 649 -16.32 14.40 -30.76
C THR A 649 -17.63 15.12 -30.42
N CYS A 650 -17.54 16.42 -30.14
CA CYS A 650 -18.69 17.28 -29.83
C CYS A 650 -19.32 17.93 -31.08
N ASP A 651 -19.01 17.46 -32.29
CA ASP A 651 -19.51 18.07 -33.54
C ASP A 651 -21.04 17.94 -33.69
N GLY A 652 -21.63 16.90 -33.09
CA GLY A 652 -23.07 16.70 -33.03
C GLY A 652 -23.76 17.35 -31.83
N CYS A 653 -23.02 17.99 -30.93
CA CYS A 653 -23.59 18.61 -29.74
C CYS A 653 -24.36 19.88 -30.07
N ARG A 654 -25.43 20.10 -29.32
CA ARG A 654 -26.32 21.25 -29.49
C ARG A 654 -25.60 22.58 -29.23
N PRO A 655 -25.48 23.48 -30.22
CA PRO A 655 -24.84 24.78 -30.02
C PRO A 655 -25.55 25.65 -28.98
N ASP A 656 -26.88 25.52 -28.84
CA ASP A 656 -27.67 26.24 -27.83
C ASP A 656 -27.38 25.82 -26.38
N LYS A 657 -26.61 24.73 -26.19
CA LYS A 657 -26.16 24.24 -24.89
C LYS A 657 -24.73 24.67 -24.55
N GLN A 658 -24.05 25.37 -25.44
CA GLN A 658 -22.73 25.92 -25.17
C GLN A 658 -22.83 27.10 -24.19
N VAL A 659 -21.89 27.18 -23.26
CA VAL A 659 -21.77 28.28 -22.30
C VAL A 659 -21.01 29.42 -22.96
N SER A 660 -21.65 30.58 -23.09
CA SER A 660 -20.97 31.80 -23.53
C SER A 660 -20.01 32.28 -22.44
N ARG A 661 -18.73 32.40 -22.78
CA ARG A 661 -17.67 32.84 -21.87
C ARG A 661 -17.07 34.17 -22.37
N PRO A 662 -16.75 35.11 -21.47
CA PRO A 662 -16.13 36.37 -21.88
C PRO A 662 -14.75 36.14 -22.48
N GLN A 663 -14.30 37.06 -23.34
CA GLN A 663 -12.92 37.07 -23.79
C GLN A 663 -11.99 37.36 -22.60
N ARG A 664 -10.86 36.65 -22.50
CA ARG A 664 -9.86 36.91 -21.46
C ARG A 664 -9.21 38.27 -21.68
N GLU A 665 -8.83 38.93 -20.59
CA GLU A 665 -8.03 40.16 -20.64
C GLU A 665 -6.58 39.89 -21.08
N SER A 666 -6.07 38.70 -20.79
CA SER A 666 -4.75 38.23 -21.24
C SER A 666 -4.73 38.01 -22.75
N THR A 667 -3.64 38.46 -23.39
CA THR A 667 -3.31 38.16 -24.78
C THR A 667 -2.69 36.78 -24.97
N GLU A 668 -2.30 36.12 -23.88
CA GLU A 668 -1.74 34.77 -23.89
C GLU A 668 -2.83 33.73 -24.15
N GLU A 669 -2.50 32.70 -24.93
CA GLU A 669 -3.46 31.65 -25.29
C GLU A 669 -3.72 30.65 -24.15
N VAL A 670 -2.83 30.58 -23.16
CA VAL A 670 -2.82 29.59 -22.08
C VAL A 670 -2.59 30.27 -20.74
N ASP A 671 -3.49 30.04 -19.77
CA ASP A 671 -3.34 30.53 -18.39
C ASP A 671 -2.87 29.43 -17.44
N VAL A 672 -2.20 29.85 -16.36
CA VAL A 672 -1.76 28.96 -15.27
C VAL A 672 -2.57 29.22 -14.00
N HIS A 673 -3.27 28.20 -13.52
CA HIS A 673 -4.10 28.25 -12.32
C HIS A 673 -3.42 27.54 -11.15
N TYR A 674 -3.50 28.13 -9.96
CA TYR A 674 -2.87 27.59 -8.74
C TYR A 674 -3.93 27.26 -7.70
N GLY A 675 -4.11 25.98 -7.40
CA GLY A 675 -5.11 25.56 -6.43
C GLY A 675 -5.18 24.06 -6.23
N THR A 676 -6.32 23.60 -5.70
CA THR A 676 -6.45 22.19 -5.31
C THR A 676 -6.83 21.32 -6.49
N ILE A 677 -6.12 20.20 -6.66
CA ILE A 677 -6.43 19.14 -7.63
C ILE A 677 -7.11 17.98 -6.89
N ALA A 678 -8.25 17.52 -7.39
CA ALA A 678 -8.90 16.30 -6.93
C ALA A 678 -8.32 15.10 -7.67
N SER A 679 -7.73 14.17 -6.92
CA SER A 679 -7.16 12.94 -7.43
C SER A 679 -8.01 11.75 -7.01
N GLY A 680 -8.27 10.81 -7.91
CA GLY A 680 -9.03 9.61 -7.59
C GLY A 680 -8.63 8.41 -8.44
N ASN A 681 -9.14 7.25 -8.07
CA ASN A 681 -9.10 6.03 -8.89
C ASN A 681 -10.32 5.94 -9.81
N GLN A 682 -11.36 6.73 -9.57
CA GLN A 682 -12.55 6.82 -10.42
C GLN A 682 -12.40 7.92 -11.48
N VAL A 683 -13.00 7.72 -12.65
CA VAL A 683 -13.07 8.74 -13.71
C VAL A 683 -14.27 9.64 -13.44
N MET A 684 -14.07 10.95 -13.28
CA MET A 684 -15.19 11.91 -13.29
C MET A 684 -15.74 12.06 -14.71
N ARG A 685 -17.04 11.80 -14.90
CA ARG A 685 -17.70 11.77 -16.22
C ARG A 685 -19.00 12.58 -16.31
N THR A 686 -19.44 13.22 -15.23
CA THR A 686 -20.65 14.05 -15.24
C THR A 686 -20.34 15.42 -14.65
N ALA A 687 -20.71 16.47 -15.38
CA ALA A 687 -20.47 17.85 -14.92
C ALA A 687 -21.22 18.16 -13.61
N THR A 688 -22.42 17.59 -13.43
CA THR A 688 -23.19 17.74 -12.18
C THR A 688 -22.49 17.14 -10.97
N GLU A 689 -21.91 15.94 -11.08
CA GLU A 689 -21.17 15.32 -9.97
C GLU A 689 -19.82 16.00 -9.77
N ARG A 690 -19.14 16.39 -10.86
CA ARG A 690 -17.92 17.22 -10.81
C ARG A 690 -18.16 18.48 -9.97
N ASP A 691 -19.22 19.22 -10.26
CA ASP A 691 -19.54 20.47 -9.58
C ASP A 691 -19.92 20.23 -8.11
N ARG A 692 -20.70 19.16 -7.84
CA ARG A 692 -21.06 18.74 -6.49
C ARG A 692 -19.82 18.40 -5.65
N VAL A 693 -18.94 17.54 -6.17
CA VAL A 693 -17.71 17.12 -5.50
C VAL A 693 -16.79 18.31 -5.32
N SER A 694 -16.58 19.11 -6.36
CA SER A 694 -15.75 20.32 -6.29
C SER A 694 -16.22 21.26 -5.18
N LYS A 695 -17.53 21.56 -5.13
CA LYS A 695 -18.12 22.39 -4.07
C LYS A 695 -17.93 21.79 -2.67
N GLY A 696 -18.11 20.47 -2.53
CA GLY A 696 -17.89 19.76 -1.26
C GLY A 696 -16.42 19.73 -0.80
N LEU A 697 -15.48 19.98 -1.71
CA LEU A 697 -14.04 20.07 -1.47
C LEU A 697 -13.51 21.51 -1.36
N GLY A 698 -14.39 22.51 -1.40
CA GLY A 698 -14.01 23.91 -1.32
C GLY A 698 -13.53 24.51 -2.65
N GLY A 699 -13.94 23.94 -3.79
CA GLY A 699 -13.64 24.45 -5.13
C GLY A 699 -12.32 23.93 -5.68
N VAL A 700 -12.28 22.67 -6.13
CA VAL A 700 -11.11 22.13 -6.84
C VAL A 700 -11.10 22.62 -8.29
N LEU A 701 -9.89 22.75 -8.86
CA LEU A 701 -9.69 23.31 -10.20
C LEU A 701 -9.56 22.24 -11.28
N CYS A 702 -9.23 21.02 -10.88
CA CYS A 702 -8.97 19.93 -11.81
C CYS A 702 -9.26 18.57 -11.14
N PHE A 703 -9.76 17.62 -11.93
CA PHE A 703 -9.75 16.20 -11.59
C PHE A 703 -8.68 15.47 -12.39
N GLU A 704 -7.92 14.61 -11.71
CA GLU A 704 -6.94 13.74 -12.32
C GLU A 704 -7.01 12.33 -11.72
N MET A 705 -6.33 11.37 -12.36
CA MET A 705 -6.39 9.97 -11.96
C MET A 705 -5.06 9.46 -11.42
N GLN A 706 -5.14 8.71 -10.32
CA GLN A 706 -4.06 7.89 -9.74
C GLN A 706 -2.87 8.67 -9.14
N GLY A 707 -2.87 10.00 -9.13
CA GLY A 707 -1.77 10.79 -8.56
C GLY A 707 -1.69 10.77 -7.03
N ALA A 708 -2.80 10.58 -6.32
CA ALA A 708 -2.86 10.54 -4.85
C ALA A 708 -1.98 9.46 -4.23
N GLY A 709 -1.83 8.31 -4.90
CA GLY A 709 -1.02 7.19 -4.43
C GLY A 709 0.48 7.50 -4.36
N LEU A 710 0.95 8.54 -5.05
CA LEU A 710 2.36 8.95 -5.11
C LEU A 710 2.68 10.12 -4.17
N MET A 711 1.71 11.00 -3.88
CA MET A 711 1.88 12.20 -3.04
C MET A 711 2.40 11.90 -1.63
N ASN A 712 2.06 10.73 -1.06
CA ASN A 712 2.53 10.32 0.27
C ASN A 712 3.87 9.58 0.27
N ASN A 713 4.39 9.26 -0.90
CA ASN A 713 5.59 8.45 -1.09
C ASN A 713 6.80 9.28 -1.54
N PHE A 714 6.57 10.38 -2.26
CA PHE A 714 7.62 11.27 -2.76
C PHE A 714 7.30 12.74 -2.45
N PRO A 715 8.32 13.58 -2.19
CA PRO A 715 8.15 15.02 -2.13
C PRO A 715 7.92 15.54 -3.56
N CYS A 716 6.66 15.78 -3.93
CA CYS A 716 6.30 16.09 -5.32
C CYS A 716 5.38 17.29 -5.50
N LEU A 717 5.38 17.82 -6.72
CA LEU A 717 4.44 18.83 -7.21
C LEU A 717 3.65 18.24 -8.38
N MET A 718 2.33 18.46 -8.37
CA MET A 718 1.43 17.99 -9.44
C MET A 718 1.13 19.13 -10.41
N VAL A 719 1.30 18.85 -11.70
CA VAL A 719 1.06 19.77 -12.81
C VAL A 719 0.17 19.05 -13.83
N ARG A 720 -0.95 19.68 -14.18
CA ARG A 720 -1.96 19.11 -15.06
C ARG A 720 -2.32 20.08 -16.17
N GLY A 721 -2.08 19.69 -17.41
CA GLY A 721 -2.63 20.38 -18.57
C GLY A 721 -4.08 19.96 -18.77
N ILE A 722 -4.96 20.91 -19.06
CA ILE A 722 -6.39 20.66 -19.13
C ILE A 722 -6.80 20.13 -20.49
N CYS A 723 -7.21 18.87 -20.56
CA CYS A 723 -7.57 18.18 -21.81
C CYS A 723 -9.07 17.92 -21.98
N ASP A 724 -9.85 17.96 -20.90
CA ASP A 724 -11.31 17.87 -20.91
C ASP A 724 -11.88 18.67 -19.72
N TYR A 725 -13.20 18.66 -19.53
CA TYR A 725 -13.87 19.34 -18.41
C TYR A 725 -14.38 18.39 -17.33
N SER A 726 -13.82 17.18 -17.22
CA SER A 726 -14.29 16.16 -16.27
C SER A 726 -15.79 15.86 -16.38
N ASP A 727 -16.32 15.90 -17.61
CA ASP A 727 -17.73 15.69 -17.90
C ASP A 727 -17.91 14.66 -19.03
N SER A 728 -19.10 14.61 -19.60
CA SER A 728 -19.47 13.68 -20.67
C SER A 728 -18.94 14.13 -22.05
N HIS A 729 -18.47 15.37 -22.20
CA HIS A 729 -18.01 15.97 -23.46
C HIS A 729 -16.49 15.81 -23.68
N LYS A 730 -15.94 14.63 -23.36
CA LYS A 730 -14.49 14.41 -23.45
C LYS A 730 -14.00 14.48 -24.88
N ASN A 731 -12.97 15.28 -25.12
CA ASN A 731 -12.33 15.40 -26.42
C ASN A 731 -10.85 15.00 -26.36
N LYS A 732 -10.51 13.89 -27.03
CA LYS A 732 -9.13 13.37 -27.02
C LYS A 732 -8.14 14.22 -27.83
N SER A 733 -8.60 15.09 -28.75
CA SER A 733 -7.71 15.94 -29.55
C SER A 733 -6.87 16.89 -28.69
N TRP A 734 -7.39 17.29 -27.52
CA TRP A 734 -6.73 18.20 -26.60
C TRP A 734 -5.62 17.56 -25.77
N GLN A 735 -5.57 16.23 -25.65
CA GLN A 735 -4.63 15.55 -24.75
C GLN A 735 -3.16 15.86 -25.09
N ALA A 736 -2.82 15.91 -26.38
CA ALA A 736 -1.45 16.21 -26.80
C ALA A 736 -1.09 17.65 -26.44
N TYR A 737 -1.88 18.63 -26.89
CA TYR A 737 -1.63 20.04 -26.59
C TYR A 737 -1.54 20.31 -25.08
N ALA A 738 -2.49 19.77 -24.30
CA ALA A 738 -2.50 19.89 -22.85
C ALA A 738 -1.27 19.24 -22.18
N ALA A 739 -0.84 18.06 -22.64
CA ALA A 739 0.40 17.45 -22.16
C ALA A 739 1.61 18.37 -22.44
N GLY A 740 1.63 18.98 -23.62
CA GLY A 740 2.63 19.95 -24.02
C GLY A 740 2.68 21.21 -23.14
N THR A 741 1.53 21.82 -22.85
CA THR A 741 1.46 22.99 -21.98
C THR A 741 1.89 22.65 -20.54
N ALA A 742 1.50 21.49 -20.01
CA ALA A 742 1.97 21.02 -18.71
C ALA A 742 3.49 20.82 -18.67
N ALA A 743 4.07 20.21 -19.72
CA ALA A 743 5.50 19.95 -19.84
C ALA A 743 6.31 21.26 -19.98
N ALA A 744 5.84 22.20 -20.80
CA ALA A 744 6.45 23.51 -20.98
C ALA A 744 6.50 24.31 -19.66
N TRP A 745 5.41 24.30 -18.89
CA TRP A 745 5.38 24.96 -17.58
C TRP A 745 6.30 24.28 -16.57
N ALA A 746 6.29 22.94 -16.52
CA ALA A 746 7.20 22.19 -15.65
C ALA A 746 8.68 22.40 -16.02
N LYS A 747 9.00 22.60 -17.31
CA LYS A 747 10.34 23.00 -17.76
C LYS A 747 10.75 24.37 -17.24
N GLU A 748 9.84 25.35 -17.27
CA GLU A 748 10.12 26.67 -16.67
C GLU A 748 10.40 26.55 -15.18
N LEU A 749 9.60 25.75 -14.46
CA LEU A 749 9.82 25.48 -13.04
C LEU A 749 11.20 24.89 -12.78
N LEU A 750 11.64 23.90 -13.58
CA LEU A 750 12.98 23.33 -13.47
C LEU A 750 14.07 24.38 -13.66
N SER A 751 13.87 25.37 -14.54
CA SER A 751 14.86 26.42 -14.81
C SER A 751 15.13 27.36 -13.63
N VAL A 752 14.24 27.40 -12.64
CA VAL A 752 14.39 28.23 -11.43
C VAL A 752 14.77 27.42 -10.19
N ILE A 753 14.82 26.10 -10.26
CA ILE A 753 15.30 25.24 -9.17
C ILE A 753 16.83 25.26 -9.17
N PRO A 754 17.50 25.57 -8.04
CA PRO A 754 18.96 25.56 -7.95
C PRO A 754 19.55 24.17 -8.21
N ALA A 755 20.72 24.12 -8.85
CA ALA A 755 21.48 22.89 -8.98
C ALA A 755 21.94 22.37 -7.61
N ALA A 756 22.10 21.05 -7.48
CA ALA A 756 22.34 20.40 -6.19
C ALA A 756 23.66 20.81 -5.50
N ASP A 757 24.63 21.33 -6.25
CA ASP A 757 25.94 21.76 -5.74
C ASP A 757 25.97 23.20 -5.18
N GLU A 758 24.84 23.93 -5.24
CA GLU A 758 24.72 25.31 -4.74
C GLU A 758 23.82 25.44 -3.49
N ALA A 759 23.44 24.33 -2.84
CA ALA A 759 22.48 24.29 -1.72
C ALA A 759 23.08 23.92 -0.36
#